data_AF-A0A6S7J026-F1
#
_entry.id   AF-A0A6S7J026-F1
#
_cell.length_a   1.000
_cell.length_b   1.000
_cell.length_c   1.000
_cell.angle_alpha   90.00
_cell.angle_beta   90.00
_cell.angle_gamma   90.00
#
_symmetry.space_group_name_H-M   'P 1'
#
loop_
_entity.id
_entity.type
_entity.pdbx_description
1 polymer ?
#
loop_
_entity_poly.entity_id
_entity_poly.type
_entity_poly.pdbx_seq_one_letter_code
_entity_poly.pdbx_strand_id
1 'polypeptide(L)'
;MRSFVNQLPGRKVVLVAAQDEPSLKMTNADYSIFDKLGGQTVILKDRFRSSYALVGYTGPGRPPWIKQEQRDRYKGPSKISTEIPFGEFPNIEVISEGCSDLIRSEGCGLAHIYIDGDQKAPQKRGHNFVVINALTGKFEGAQVFDTNGDSGASGKITNFINTIPNGRVVVVAVQDNGARTIGNALGELKKIGAREPIISEDRSSFALIGYKGAETPKWITQSQKKSKQGPSFASAFVPFGPSATVGEYIVTTHTGNVKDASTNAKVYIKFTGANGDSREVELSKAGSVPFQQGGTDAFRIHVGEIGDIRSLRIRQDNSKVNPSWFLAALSVKDVRVGKTYMYLVEQWLQDGNNNGGKQAVSTLAVTLNQPSSLLSNEIQHNLNKWCVTNIKNAGSNLIALFDRGKKVSKFKWRCYSPDALVAEQTAYDTAKKNPNYYTRQALAKVYLTATKAEDQALKSIEADKAEHGVVVEYFTDIPGLEVAKLTSNPKYPKAPDEVQKLQTFETPQDKGDHYGARLRTYFMPPASGKYTFYISSDDDSQLFISMTDSGTPVKLLELYHMATGYQQWDKDVKKQTSKEVELKFGTPYMLTALFKEHEGKDHVSVGVKYPSGDVEKPMTGKYLYIRLPATPKEDKPATKPATGSLPAGPGELKVQVVINWKVIPGSLAEIKAGAKDVAWGRDGQDRVYAIVNGKFEYVADARKIISISVGGSEVWAVDSKGNVLYREGITASEPKGTSWSVIDKIPLENDAAVQIDVSGKGRVCVVTKNHLILCRGGVNTLNPKGFGWHTKMGKLKQLSCGGLGCWGIGQTGTRVWFRVSLEQTSTSDVKWEMIKDAVLTTVKAGDDGSVWGINANGYLFERQGVSAATPQGKSWVRVALSKQFQDISIADGVLFGVANTGAIYQCK
;
A
#
# COMPACT_ATOMS: atom_id res chain seq x y z
N MET A 1 -21.53 -13.21 -22.24
CA MET A 1 -20.19 -12.59 -22.44
C MET A 1 -20.22 -11.06 -22.37
N ARG A 2 -20.86 -10.33 -23.32
CA ARG A 2 -20.91 -8.85 -23.32
C ARG A 2 -21.41 -8.22 -22.02
N SER A 3 -22.52 -8.72 -21.47
CA SER A 3 -23.09 -8.22 -20.21
C SER A 3 -22.09 -8.33 -19.05
N PHE A 4 -21.47 -9.50 -18.89
CA PHE A 4 -20.43 -9.72 -17.88
C PHE A 4 -19.25 -8.76 -18.04
N VAL A 5 -18.63 -8.70 -19.22
CA VAL A 5 -17.45 -7.84 -19.45
C VAL A 5 -17.77 -6.35 -19.31
N ASN A 6 -18.97 -5.90 -19.73
CA ASN A 6 -19.39 -4.50 -19.57
C ASN A 6 -19.75 -4.13 -18.12
N GLN A 7 -20.04 -5.11 -17.27
CA GLN A 7 -20.28 -4.93 -15.84
C GLN A 7 -18.99 -5.03 -15.00
N LEU A 8 -17.90 -5.52 -15.61
CA LEU A 8 -16.62 -5.57 -14.92
C LEU A 8 -16.16 -4.14 -14.60
N PRO A 9 -15.69 -3.89 -13.36
CA PRO A 9 -15.07 -2.62 -13.04
C PRO A 9 -13.89 -2.38 -13.98
N GLY A 10 -13.60 -1.11 -14.28
CA GLY A 10 -12.36 -0.76 -14.97
C GLY A 10 -11.12 -1.23 -14.20
N ARG A 11 -10.02 -1.46 -14.91
CA ARG A 11 -8.71 -1.87 -14.36
C ARG A 11 -8.69 -3.26 -13.70
N LYS A 12 -9.31 -4.26 -14.33
CA LYS A 12 -9.26 -5.68 -13.94
C LYS A 12 -8.53 -6.52 -14.99
N VAL A 13 -7.77 -7.51 -14.53
CA VAL A 13 -7.22 -8.58 -15.39
C VAL A 13 -8.34 -9.57 -15.68
N VAL A 14 -8.52 -9.94 -16.95
CA VAL A 14 -9.55 -10.87 -17.39
C VAL A 14 -8.87 -12.02 -18.12
N LEU A 15 -9.06 -13.24 -17.61
CA LEU A 15 -8.55 -14.45 -18.24
C LEU A 15 -9.69 -15.10 -19.02
N VAL A 16 -9.47 -15.39 -20.29
CA VAL A 16 -10.43 -16.04 -21.18
C VAL A 16 -9.80 -17.30 -21.73
N ALA A 17 -10.53 -18.42 -21.64
CA ALA A 17 -10.23 -19.65 -22.35
C ALA A 17 -11.52 -20.20 -22.95
N ALA A 18 -11.43 -20.74 -24.16
CA ALA A 18 -12.56 -21.37 -24.82
C ALA A 18 -12.61 -22.87 -24.54
N GLN A 19 -13.82 -23.39 -24.31
CA GLN A 19 -14.09 -24.83 -24.17
C GLN A 19 -15.16 -25.24 -25.21
N ASP A 20 -14.90 -26.36 -25.90
CA ASP A 20 -15.75 -26.96 -26.93
C ASP A 20 -16.05 -26.06 -28.14
N GLU A 21 -17.30 -25.64 -28.38
CA GLU A 21 -17.72 -24.83 -29.54
C GLU A 21 -18.07 -23.38 -29.16
N PRO A 22 -17.09 -22.52 -28.83
CA PRO A 22 -17.34 -21.18 -28.31
C PRO A 22 -17.98 -20.23 -29.34
N SER A 23 -17.82 -20.50 -30.63
CA SER A 23 -18.07 -19.57 -31.73
C SER A 23 -19.45 -19.72 -32.38
N LEU A 24 -20.17 -20.81 -32.13
CA LEU A 24 -21.40 -21.20 -32.85
C LEU A 24 -22.50 -20.12 -32.79
N LYS A 25 -22.60 -19.40 -31.66
CA LYS A 25 -23.58 -18.31 -31.45
C LYS A 25 -22.96 -16.92 -31.32
N MET A 26 -21.67 -16.77 -31.61
CA MET A 26 -21.00 -15.47 -31.50
C MET A 26 -21.25 -14.59 -32.72
N THR A 27 -21.74 -13.37 -32.48
CA THR A 27 -21.89 -12.34 -33.51
C THR A 27 -20.60 -11.51 -33.66
N ASN A 28 -20.43 -10.76 -34.75
CA ASN A 28 -19.30 -9.82 -34.90
C ASN A 28 -19.24 -8.80 -33.75
N ALA A 29 -20.39 -8.38 -33.22
CA ALA A 29 -20.48 -7.51 -32.06
C ALA A 29 -20.11 -8.21 -30.73
N ASP A 30 -20.08 -9.54 -30.68
CA ASP A 30 -19.55 -10.29 -29.52
C ASP A 30 -18.02 -10.36 -29.57
N TYR A 31 -17.43 -10.47 -30.76
CA TYR A 31 -15.97 -10.48 -30.92
C TYR A 31 -15.31 -9.14 -30.54
N SER A 32 -16.00 -8.01 -30.70
CA SER A 32 -15.49 -6.69 -30.31
C SER A 32 -15.29 -6.52 -28.80
N ILE A 33 -15.81 -7.45 -27.97
CA ILE A 33 -15.53 -7.45 -26.52
C ILE A 33 -14.07 -7.80 -26.22
N PHE A 34 -13.41 -8.57 -27.10
CA PHE A 34 -12.00 -8.92 -26.93
C PHE A 34 -11.10 -7.71 -27.22
N ASP A 35 -11.48 -6.86 -28.17
CA ASP A 35 -10.81 -5.58 -28.42
C ASP A 35 -10.91 -4.66 -27.18
N LYS A 36 -12.06 -4.65 -26.49
CA LYS A 36 -12.24 -3.96 -25.20
C LYS A 36 -11.35 -4.50 -24.07
N LEU A 37 -10.93 -5.76 -24.15
CA LEU A 37 -10.00 -6.39 -23.21
C LEU A 37 -8.54 -6.22 -23.65
N GLY A 38 -8.27 -5.45 -24.70
CA GLY A 38 -6.94 -5.25 -25.27
C GLY A 38 -6.43 -6.42 -26.12
N GLY A 39 -7.29 -7.41 -26.41
CA GLY A 39 -7.03 -8.44 -27.43
C GLY A 39 -7.02 -7.85 -28.84
N GLN A 40 -6.56 -8.64 -29.81
CA GLN A 40 -6.79 -8.40 -31.24
C GLN A 40 -8.05 -9.13 -31.69
N THR A 41 -8.78 -8.51 -32.61
CA THR A 41 -9.92 -9.09 -33.31
C THR A 41 -9.57 -10.49 -33.82
N VAL A 42 -10.43 -11.45 -33.46
CA VAL A 42 -10.24 -12.88 -33.68
C VAL A 42 -10.44 -13.21 -35.17
N ILE A 43 -9.36 -13.59 -35.89
CA ILE A 43 -9.40 -13.96 -37.31
C ILE A 43 -9.20 -15.48 -37.43
N LEU A 44 -10.30 -16.22 -37.48
CA LEU A 44 -10.28 -17.66 -37.74
C LEU A 44 -10.64 -17.96 -39.20
N LYS A 45 -9.90 -18.86 -39.84
CA LYS A 45 -10.31 -19.45 -41.12
C LYS A 45 -11.44 -20.45 -40.95
N ASP A 46 -11.45 -21.16 -39.82
CA ASP A 46 -12.50 -22.11 -39.47
C ASP A 46 -13.01 -21.80 -38.06
N ARG A 47 -14.23 -21.25 -37.98
CA ARG A 47 -14.82 -20.83 -36.70
C ARG A 47 -15.24 -22.05 -35.86
N PHE A 48 -15.51 -23.19 -36.46
CA PHE A 48 -16.05 -24.37 -35.79
C PHE A 48 -14.96 -25.14 -35.01
N ARG A 49 -15.17 -25.38 -33.70
CA ARG A 49 -14.26 -26.15 -32.80
C ARG A 49 -12.78 -25.70 -32.79
N SER A 50 -12.54 -24.40 -32.89
CA SER A 50 -11.20 -23.80 -32.69
C SER A 50 -10.91 -23.56 -31.20
N SER A 51 -9.63 -23.45 -30.83
CA SER A 51 -9.22 -23.12 -29.45
C SER A 51 -8.72 -21.68 -29.34
N TYR A 52 -8.97 -21.03 -28.19
CA TYR A 52 -8.60 -19.65 -27.92
C TYR A 52 -8.26 -19.44 -26.45
N ALA A 53 -7.23 -18.63 -26.18
CA ALA A 53 -6.88 -18.15 -24.85
C ALA A 53 -6.47 -16.66 -24.90
N LEU A 54 -6.84 -15.87 -23.89
CA LEU A 54 -6.48 -14.45 -23.73
C LEU A 54 -6.24 -14.11 -22.25
N VAL A 55 -5.18 -13.35 -21.99
CA VAL A 55 -5.00 -12.55 -20.77
C VAL A 55 -5.22 -11.09 -21.15
N GLY A 56 -6.37 -10.54 -20.81
CA GLY A 56 -6.82 -9.18 -21.16
C GLY A 56 -6.98 -8.25 -19.95
N TYR A 57 -7.36 -7.00 -20.22
CA TYR A 57 -7.46 -5.92 -19.22
C TYR A 57 -8.64 -5.00 -19.49
N THR A 58 -9.42 -4.63 -18.46
CA THR A 58 -10.61 -3.75 -18.60
C THR A 58 -10.32 -2.26 -18.37
N GLY A 59 -9.06 -1.86 -18.15
CA GLY A 59 -8.65 -0.46 -18.01
C GLY A 59 -8.25 0.21 -19.33
N PRO A 60 -8.05 1.53 -19.35
CA PRO A 60 -7.66 2.26 -20.56
C PRO A 60 -6.27 1.83 -21.06
N GLY A 61 -6.10 1.76 -22.38
CA GLY A 61 -4.85 1.37 -23.03
C GLY A 61 -4.69 -0.14 -23.22
N ARG A 62 -3.54 -0.57 -23.78
CA ARG A 62 -3.20 -1.97 -24.02
C ARG A 62 -1.87 -2.33 -23.36
N PRO A 63 -1.88 -2.72 -22.07
CA PRO A 63 -0.67 -3.11 -21.35
C PRO A 63 0.16 -4.16 -22.11
N PRO A 64 1.50 -4.07 -22.09
CA PRO A 64 2.39 -4.92 -22.89
C PRO A 64 2.38 -6.39 -22.46
N TRP A 65 1.86 -6.71 -21.28
CA TRP A 65 1.69 -8.08 -20.78
C TRP A 65 0.40 -8.76 -21.27
N ILE A 66 -0.48 -8.05 -21.98
CA ILE A 66 -1.65 -8.69 -22.63
C ILE A 66 -1.16 -9.67 -23.69
N LYS A 67 -1.63 -10.91 -23.61
CA LYS A 67 -1.31 -11.97 -24.58
C LYS A 67 -2.54 -12.73 -24.99
N GLN A 68 -2.58 -13.16 -26.24
CA GLN A 68 -3.58 -14.10 -26.74
C GLN A 68 -2.95 -15.15 -27.65
N GLU A 69 -3.56 -16.33 -27.70
CA GLU A 69 -3.23 -17.36 -28.68
C GLU A 69 -4.51 -18.01 -29.18
N GLN A 70 -4.48 -18.40 -30.45
CA GLN A 70 -5.57 -19.06 -31.13
C GLN A 70 -5.04 -20.16 -32.05
N ARG A 71 -5.78 -21.28 -32.16
CA ARG A 71 -5.49 -22.39 -33.08
C ARG A 71 -6.77 -22.90 -33.75
N ASP A 72 -6.69 -23.21 -35.05
CA ASP A 72 -7.79 -23.81 -35.81
C ASP A 72 -8.22 -25.17 -35.23
N ARG A 73 -9.37 -25.66 -35.71
CA ARG A 73 -9.83 -27.03 -35.45
C ARG A 73 -8.72 -28.05 -35.67
N TYR A 74 -8.59 -29.01 -34.75
CA TYR A 74 -7.55 -30.04 -34.72
C TYR A 74 -6.10 -29.56 -34.51
N LYS A 75 -5.88 -28.25 -34.27
CA LYS A 75 -4.54 -27.68 -34.01
C LYS A 75 -4.34 -27.16 -32.58
N GLY A 76 -5.30 -27.40 -31.68
CA GLY A 76 -5.20 -27.03 -30.26
C GLY A 76 -4.19 -27.88 -29.48
N PRO A 77 -3.91 -27.53 -28.21
CA PRO A 77 -4.50 -26.41 -27.45
C PRO A 77 -3.82 -25.06 -27.71
N SER A 78 -4.55 -23.96 -27.48
CA SER A 78 -3.97 -22.62 -27.36
C SER A 78 -3.46 -22.42 -25.94
N LYS A 79 -2.19 -22.02 -25.76
CA LYS A 79 -1.51 -21.93 -24.46
C LYS A 79 -0.71 -20.63 -24.33
N ILE A 80 -1.23 -19.73 -23.50
CA ILE A 80 -0.56 -18.47 -23.16
C ILE A 80 -0.03 -18.46 -21.72
N SER A 81 1.09 -17.77 -21.52
CA SER A 81 1.62 -17.44 -20.20
C SER A 81 2.18 -16.01 -20.24
N THR A 82 1.87 -15.23 -19.21
CA THR A 82 2.31 -13.84 -19.06
C THR A 82 2.50 -13.51 -17.57
N GLU A 83 3.47 -12.65 -17.27
CA GLU A 83 3.70 -12.15 -15.92
C GLU A 83 2.93 -10.84 -15.74
N ILE A 84 2.11 -10.78 -14.70
CA ILE A 84 1.29 -9.61 -14.39
C ILE A 84 1.88 -8.96 -13.14
N PRO A 85 2.35 -7.70 -13.23
CA PRO A 85 2.93 -7.02 -12.07
C PRO A 85 1.83 -6.66 -11.06
N PHE A 86 1.93 -7.16 -9.82
CA PHE A 86 1.04 -6.80 -8.69
C PHE A 86 1.87 -6.11 -7.59
N GLY A 87 1.52 -4.87 -7.21
CA GLY A 87 2.18 -4.04 -6.17
C GLY A 87 1.55 -2.64 -6.02
N GLU A 88 1.87 -1.89 -4.95
CA GLU A 88 1.47 -0.47 -4.79
C GLU A 88 2.29 0.39 -5.74
N PHE A 89 1.71 0.76 -6.88
CA PHE A 89 2.40 1.49 -7.95
C PHE A 89 1.58 2.74 -8.35
N PRO A 90 2.19 3.94 -8.39
CA PRO A 90 1.57 5.12 -8.94
C PRO A 90 1.02 4.89 -10.35
N ASN A 91 -0.25 5.21 -10.52
CA ASN A 91 -0.96 5.12 -11.78
C ASN A 91 -0.71 6.38 -12.60
N ILE A 92 0.00 6.25 -13.72
CA ILE A 92 0.25 7.37 -14.64
C ILE A 92 -0.71 7.28 -15.82
N GLU A 93 -1.43 8.36 -16.07
CA GLU A 93 -2.35 8.50 -17.20
C GLU A 93 -2.03 9.76 -17.99
N VAL A 94 -1.93 9.61 -19.30
CA VAL A 94 -1.52 10.67 -20.21
C VAL A 94 -2.54 10.78 -21.33
N ILE A 95 -3.05 12.00 -21.52
CA ILE A 95 -3.97 12.34 -22.59
C ILE A 95 -3.38 13.53 -23.34
N SER A 96 -3.21 13.38 -24.64
CA SER A 96 -2.76 14.44 -25.53
C SER A 96 -3.85 14.76 -26.52
N GLU A 97 -4.23 16.05 -26.59
CA GLU A 97 -5.31 16.55 -27.43
C GLU A 97 -4.76 17.60 -28.39
N GLY A 98 -4.90 17.36 -29.70
CA GLY A 98 -4.66 18.35 -30.74
C GLY A 98 -5.86 19.30 -30.88
N CYS A 99 -5.64 20.54 -31.31
CA CYS A 99 -6.74 21.53 -31.40
C CYS A 99 -7.81 21.15 -32.43
N SER A 100 -7.47 20.29 -33.39
CA SER A 100 -8.41 19.79 -34.40
C SER A 100 -9.14 18.51 -34.00
N ASP A 101 -8.86 17.93 -32.82
CA ASP A 101 -9.46 16.64 -32.42
C ASP A 101 -10.95 16.78 -32.13
N LEU A 102 -11.75 15.85 -32.63
CA LEU A 102 -13.22 15.89 -32.53
C LEU A 102 -13.71 15.64 -31.10
N ILE A 103 -12.92 14.90 -30.31
CA ILE A 103 -13.15 14.62 -28.90
C ILE A 103 -12.01 15.27 -28.14
N ARG A 104 -12.27 16.45 -27.55
CA ARG A 104 -11.28 17.22 -26.79
C ARG A 104 -11.95 18.09 -25.74
N SER A 105 -11.16 18.54 -24.78
CA SER A 105 -11.53 19.56 -23.81
C SER A 105 -11.85 20.90 -24.48
N GLU A 106 -12.69 21.73 -23.84
CA GLU A 106 -13.12 23.02 -24.41
C GLU A 106 -11.93 23.88 -24.90
N GLY A 107 -12.14 24.57 -26.04
CA GLY A 107 -11.09 25.33 -26.72
C GLY A 107 -10.24 24.47 -27.67
N CYS A 108 -8.92 24.63 -27.62
CA CYS A 108 -7.95 23.96 -28.50
C CYS A 108 -7.43 22.62 -27.93
N GLY A 109 -8.19 21.97 -27.06
CA GLY A 109 -7.76 20.76 -26.35
C GLY A 109 -6.70 21.04 -25.28
N LEU A 110 -6.47 20.08 -24.39
CA LEU A 110 -5.55 20.18 -23.26
C LEU A 110 -4.57 19.00 -23.21
N ALA A 111 -3.36 19.24 -22.69
CA ALA A 111 -2.47 18.17 -22.28
C ALA A 111 -2.80 17.72 -20.86
N HIS A 112 -3.13 16.45 -20.66
CA HIS A 112 -3.34 15.89 -19.34
C HIS A 112 -2.26 14.87 -18.99
N ILE A 113 -1.63 15.04 -17.84
CA ILE A 113 -0.70 14.10 -17.24
C ILE A 113 -1.10 13.95 -15.78
N TYR A 114 -1.80 12.85 -15.48
CA TYR A 114 -2.23 12.50 -14.13
C TYR A 114 -1.25 11.54 -13.47
N ILE A 115 -0.91 11.81 -12.22
CA ILE A 115 -0.20 10.89 -11.33
C ILE A 115 -1.14 10.59 -10.17
N ASP A 116 -1.59 9.33 -10.04
CA ASP A 116 -2.58 8.90 -9.04
C ASP A 116 -3.89 9.72 -9.03
N GLY A 117 -4.24 10.29 -10.18
CA GLY A 117 -5.43 11.13 -10.37
C GLY A 117 -5.19 12.63 -10.19
N ASP A 118 -4.02 13.04 -9.69
CA ASP A 118 -3.64 14.46 -9.63
C ASP A 118 -3.10 14.94 -10.98
N GLN A 119 -3.70 15.99 -11.55
CA GLN A 119 -3.19 16.65 -12.75
C GLN A 119 -1.88 17.37 -12.46
N LYS A 120 -0.82 17.06 -13.22
CA LYS A 120 0.50 17.69 -13.09
C LYS A 120 0.98 18.41 -14.36
N ALA A 121 0.27 18.25 -15.49
CA ALA A 121 0.62 18.94 -16.73
C ALA A 121 0.40 20.47 -16.60
N PRO A 122 1.29 21.32 -17.14
CA PRO A 122 1.10 22.77 -17.14
C PRO A 122 -0.08 23.27 -18.00
N GLN A 123 -0.62 22.42 -18.88
CA GLN A 123 -1.78 22.71 -19.74
C GLN A 123 -1.62 23.95 -20.64
N LYS A 124 -0.42 24.13 -21.20
CA LYS A 124 -0.16 25.16 -22.21
C LYS A 124 0.15 24.55 -23.57
N ARG A 125 -0.03 25.33 -24.63
CA ARG A 125 0.25 24.94 -26.02
C ARG A 125 1.66 24.37 -26.19
N GLY A 126 1.78 23.29 -26.97
CA GLY A 126 3.04 22.62 -27.29
C GLY A 126 3.28 21.34 -26.47
N HIS A 127 4.55 21.01 -26.23
CA HIS A 127 4.95 19.79 -25.52
C HIS A 127 4.99 20.03 -24.00
N ASN A 128 4.14 19.32 -23.27
CA ASN A 128 4.08 19.34 -21.81
C ASN A 128 4.84 18.13 -21.26
N PHE A 129 5.81 18.39 -20.39
CA PHE A 129 6.64 17.39 -19.73
C PHE A 129 6.34 17.36 -18.24
N VAL A 130 6.29 16.16 -17.66
CA VAL A 130 6.27 15.91 -16.22
C VAL A 130 7.38 14.92 -15.88
N VAL A 131 8.14 15.22 -14.84
CA VAL A 131 9.25 14.40 -14.36
C VAL A 131 8.91 13.84 -12.99
N ILE A 132 9.06 12.53 -12.86
CA ILE A 132 8.77 11.77 -11.63
C ILE A 132 10.03 10.99 -11.28
N ASN A 133 10.36 11.00 -10.00
CA ASN A 133 11.41 10.15 -9.48
C ASN A 133 10.98 8.67 -9.57
N ALA A 134 11.71 7.85 -10.33
CA ALA A 134 11.34 6.44 -10.56
C ALA A 134 11.46 5.55 -9.31
N LEU A 135 12.09 6.03 -8.24
CA LEU A 135 12.31 5.27 -7.01
C LEU A 135 11.27 5.62 -5.94
N THR A 136 11.00 6.90 -5.73
CA THR A 136 10.02 7.37 -4.71
C THR A 136 8.59 7.50 -5.23
N GLY A 137 8.40 7.57 -6.55
CA GLY A 137 7.11 7.96 -7.13
C GLY A 137 6.77 9.44 -6.93
N LYS A 138 7.69 10.23 -6.37
CA LYS A 138 7.49 11.65 -6.09
C LYS A 138 7.60 12.48 -7.36
N PHE A 139 6.63 13.38 -7.56
CA PHE A 139 6.68 14.42 -8.58
C PHE A 139 7.89 15.35 -8.35
N GLU A 140 8.75 15.50 -9.36
CA GLU A 140 9.96 16.34 -9.29
C GLU A 140 9.78 17.67 -10.04
N GLY A 141 8.87 17.75 -11.02
CA GLY A 141 8.57 18.99 -11.70
C GLY A 141 7.82 18.82 -13.02
N ALA A 142 7.38 19.94 -13.58
CA ALA A 142 6.72 20.01 -14.87
C ALA A 142 7.22 21.20 -15.69
N GLN A 143 7.30 21.04 -17.00
CA GLN A 143 7.73 22.11 -17.91
C GLN A 143 6.97 22.03 -19.23
N VAL A 144 6.80 23.17 -19.91
CA VAL A 144 6.12 23.24 -21.21
C VAL A 144 6.96 24.00 -22.21
N PHE A 145 6.91 23.54 -23.46
CA PHE A 145 7.63 24.15 -24.57
C PHE A 145 6.67 24.38 -25.74
N ASP A 146 6.41 25.64 -26.07
CA ASP A 146 5.50 26.04 -27.14
C ASP A 146 6.12 25.82 -28.53
N THR A 147 6.15 24.57 -28.97
CA THR A 147 6.67 24.15 -30.29
C THR A 147 5.81 24.60 -31.48
N ASN A 148 4.79 25.43 -31.23
CA ASN A 148 3.97 26.06 -32.26
C ASN A 148 4.29 27.54 -32.42
N GLY A 149 4.51 28.25 -31.31
CA GLY A 149 4.76 29.71 -31.29
C GLY A 149 6.21 30.13 -31.08
N ASP A 150 7.08 29.25 -30.57
CA ASP A 150 8.49 29.57 -30.24
C ASP A 150 9.46 28.85 -31.18
N SER A 151 10.22 29.63 -31.97
CA SER A 151 11.25 29.11 -32.90
C SER A 151 12.43 28.43 -32.18
N GLY A 152 12.67 28.76 -30.91
CA GLY A 152 13.73 28.18 -30.09
C GLY A 152 13.30 26.93 -29.29
N ALA A 153 12.04 26.50 -29.39
CA ALA A 153 11.50 25.43 -28.55
C ALA A 153 12.26 24.09 -28.68
N SER A 154 12.69 23.71 -29.88
CA SER A 154 13.48 22.49 -30.13
C SER A 154 14.76 22.42 -29.27
N GLY A 155 15.52 23.52 -29.23
CA GLY A 155 16.75 23.61 -28.46
C GLY A 155 16.48 23.58 -26.95
N LYS A 156 15.38 24.20 -26.50
CA LYS A 156 14.96 24.20 -25.10
C LYS A 156 14.56 22.80 -24.62
N ILE A 157 13.82 22.04 -25.43
CA ILE A 157 13.46 20.64 -25.13
C ILE A 157 14.74 19.77 -25.05
N THR A 158 15.65 19.95 -26.01
CA THR A 158 16.92 19.22 -26.04
C THR A 158 17.73 19.46 -24.77
N ASN A 159 17.89 20.72 -24.36
CA ASN A 159 18.61 21.06 -23.13
C ASN A 159 17.91 20.49 -21.90
N PHE A 160 16.59 20.62 -21.82
CA PHE A 160 15.81 20.07 -20.71
C PHE A 160 16.01 18.56 -20.55
N ILE A 161 15.80 17.77 -21.60
CA ILE A 161 15.95 16.31 -21.56
C ILE A 161 17.37 15.90 -21.14
N ASN A 162 18.40 16.64 -21.58
CA ASN A 162 19.78 16.36 -21.21
C ASN A 162 20.12 16.73 -19.76
N THR A 163 19.37 17.65 -19.13
CA THR A 163 19.51 17.99 -17.70
C THR A 163 18.76 17.06 -16.75
N ILE A 164 17.81 16.27 -17.24
CA ILE A 164 17.07 15.30 -16.41
C ILE A 164 18.02 14.21 -15.93
N PRO A 165 18.15 13.97 -14.61
CA PRO A 165 18.98 12.88 -14.10
C PRO A 165 18.48 11.51 -14.56
N ASN A 166 19.38 10.53 -14.64
CA ASN A 166 18.97 9.14 -14.86
C ASN A 166 18.12 8.62 -13.68
N GLY A 167 17.27 7.62 -13.93
CA GLY A 167 16.35 7.09 -12.92
C GLY A 167 15.03 7.85 -12.82
N ARG A 168 14.65 8.60 -13.85
CA ARG A 168 13.44 9.43 -13.86
C ARG A 168 12.45 8.91 -14.89
N VAL A 169 11.18 8.87 -14.50
CA VAL A 169 10.07 8.69 -15.42
C VAL A 169 9.79 10.05 -16.04
N VAL A 170 9.75 10.11 -17.36
CA VAL A 170 9.53 11.34 -18.12
C VAL A 170 8.28 11.17 -18.95
N VAL A 171 7.26 11.94 -18.61
CA VAL A 171 5.94 11.85 -19.19
C VAL A 171 5.71 13.03 -20.12
N VAL A 172 5.21 12.78 -21.32
CA VAL A 172 5.05 13.80 -22.37
C VAL A 172 3.63 13.77 -22.93
N ALA A 173 3.00 14.94 -23.03
CA ALA A 173 1.72 15.13 -23.70
C ALA A 173 1.75 16.40 -24.57
N VAL A 174 1.26 16.31 -25.80
CA VAL A 174 1.12 17.48 -26.69
C VAL A 174 -0.26 18.11 -26.52
N GLN A 175 -0.31 19.44 -26.47
CA GLN A 175 -1.52 20.25 -26.49
C GLN A 175 -1.53 21.15 -27.72
N ASP A 176 -2.69 21.26 -28.38
CA ASP A 176 -2.95 22.05 -29.59
C ASP A 176 -2.09 21.62 -30.78
N ASN A 177 -0.80 21.97 -30.79
CA ASN A 177 0.12 21.63 -31.87
C ASN A 177 1.57 21.44 -31.38
N GLY A 178 2.12 20.26 -31.66
CA GLY A 178 3.50 19.90 -31.36
C GLY A 178 4.48 20.09 -32.52
N ALA A 179 4.02 20.23 -33.76
CA ALA A 179 4.82 19.87 -34.92
C ALA A 179 5.71 20.98 -35.52
N ARG A 180 5.34 22.27 -35.39
CA ARG A 180 5.96 23.34 -36.20
C ARG A 180 7.46 23.52 -35.96
N THR A 181 7.90 23.52 -34.71
CA THR A 181 9.31 23.80 -34.34
C THR A 181 9.92 22.66 -33.50
N ILE A 182 9.43 21.42 -33.61
CA ILE A 182 9.98 20.28 -32.85
C ILE A 182 11.35 19.82 -33.38
N GLY A 183 11.58 19.85 -34.69
CA GLY A 183 12.89 19.67 -35.34
C GLY A 183 13.75 18.54 -34.74
N ASN A 184 14.98 18.89 -34.33
CA ASN A 184 15.97 17.93 -33.80
C ASN A 184 15.57 17.29 -32.46
N ALA A 185 14.65 17.89 -31.70
CA ALA A 185 14.19 17.35 -30.42
C ALA A 185 13.47 15.99 -30.57
N LEU A 186 12.99 15.64 -31.78
CA LEU A 186 12.48 14.30 -32.09
C LEU A 186 13.52 13.20 -31.79
N GLY A 187 14.80 13.46 -32.07
CA GLY A 187 15.89 12.54 -31.75
C GLY A 187 16.13 12.43 -30.24
N GLU A 188 15.93 13.51 -29.48
CA GLU A 188 16.13 13.54 -28.03
C GLU A 188 15.00 12.82 -27.27
N LEU A 189 13.76 12.82 -27.79
CA LEU A 189 12.67 12.02 -27.23
C LEU A 189 13.00 10.52 -27.22
N LYS A 190 13.85 10.02 -28.13
CA LYS A 190 14.32 8.63 -28.12
C LYS A 190 15.17 8.32 -26.90
N LYS A 191 15.91 9.30 -26.35
CA LYS A 191 16.73 9.14 -25.14
C LYS A 191 15.91 8.92 -23.86
N ILE A 192 14.60 9.19 -23.93
CA ILE A 192 13.62 8.87 -22.87
C ILE A 192 12.69 7.72 -23.27
N GLY A 193 13.02 6.99 -24.35
CA GLY A 193 12.34 5.77 -24.77
C GLY A 193 11.22 5.93 -25.79
N ALA A 194 11.07 7.09 -26.44
CA ALA A 194 10.19 7.23 -27.59
C ALA A 194 10.66 6.34 -28.77
N ARG A 195 9.71 5.72 -29.47
CA ARG A 195 9.92 4.77 -30.56
C ARG A 195 9.41 5.35 -31.88
N GLU A 196 10.10 5.03 -32.96
CA GLU A 196 9.68 5.41 -34.31
C GLU A 196 8.49 4.57 -34.82
N PRO A 197 7.62 5.14 -35.68
CA PRO A 197 7.62 6.52 -36.14
C PRO A 197 7.14 7.48 -35.03
N ILE A 198 7.69 8.70 -34.94
CA ILE A 198 7.12 9.78 -34.11
C ILE A 198 6.37 10.76 -35.02
N ILE A 199 5.03 10.79 -34.92
CA ILE A 199 4.19 11.64 -35.78
C ILE A 199 4.39 13.11 -35.38
N SER A 200 4.84 13.91 -36.34
CA SER A 200 5.08 15.35 -36.21
C SER A 200 4.33 16.09 -37.33
N GLU A 201 3.01 15.99 -37.33
CA GLU A 201 2.12 16.65 -38.29
C GLU A 201 1.30 17.76 -37.59
N ASP A 202 0.81 18.76 -38.34
CA ASP A 202 0.08 19.88 -37.75
C ASP A 202 -1.13 19.40 -36.93
N ARG A 203 -1.12 19.73 -35.62
CA ARG A 203 -2.15 19.36 -34.64
C ARG A 203 -2.35 17.85 -34.45
N SER A 204 -1.32 17.04 -34.70
CA SER A 204 -1.29 15.64 -34.24
C SER A 204 -1.15 15.58 -32.71
N SER A 205 -1.71 14.54 -32.09
CA SER A 205 -1.52 14.26 -30.66
C SER A 205 -0.45 13.19 -30.43
N PHE A 206 0.29 13.33 -29.33
CA PHE A 206 1.37 12.43 -28.92
C PHE A 206 1.44 12.34 -27.39
N ALA A 207 1.36 11.12 -26.88
CA ALA A 207 1.43 10.79 -25.45
C ALA A 207 2.54 9.75 -25.21
N LEU A 208 3.41 10.00 -24.24
CA LEU A 208 4.53 9.11 -23.88
C LEU A 208 4.66 9.01 -22.36
N ILE A 209 4.82 7.79 -21.85
CA ILE A 209 5.34 7.50 -20.52
C ILE A 209 6.71 6.85 -20.73
N GLY A 210 7.74 7.68 -20.67
CA GLY A 210 9.12 7.34 -20.95
C GLY A 210 9.98 7.22 -19.69
N TYR A 211 11.24 6.86 -19.88
CA TYR A 211 12.21 6.71 -18.81
C TYR A 211 13.59 7.22 -19.25
N LYS A 212 14.21 8.05 -18.43
CA LYS A 212 15.59 8.50 -18.61
C LYS A 212 16.53 7.57 -17.85
N GLY A 213 17.30 6.76 -18.57
CA GLY A 213 18.31 5.88 -17.96
C GLY A 213 19.08 5.03 -18.97
N ALA A 214 20.06 4.26 -18.47
CA ALA A 214 20.90 3.39 -19.30
C ALA A 214 20.16 2.15 -19.79
N GLU A 215 19.20 1.65 -19.01
CA GLU A 215 18.34 0.53 -19.37
C GLU A 215 16.95 1.07 -19.76
N THR A 216 16.32 0.45 -20.76
CA THR A 216 14.99 0.84 -21.26
C THR A 216 13.92 -0.07 -20.66
N PRO A 217 13.08 0.41 -19.73
CA PRO A 217 12.07 -0.43 -19.09
C PRO A 217 11.02 -0.94 -20.07
N LYS A 218 10.57 -2.18 -19.86
CA LYS A 218 9.55 -2.82 -20.71
C LYS A 218 8.16 -2.17 -20.61
N TRP A 219 7.90 -1.42 -19.54
CA TRP A 219 6.62 -0.74 -19.31
C TRP A 219 6.47 0.59 -20.04
N ILE A 220 7.52 1.09 -20.73
CA ILE A 220 7.41 2.30 -21.55
C ILE A 220 6.26 2.16 -22.55
N THR A 221 5.37 3.14 -22.54
CA THR A 221 4.16 3.18 -23.37
C THR A 221 4.10 4.50 -24.11
N GLN A 222 3.75 4.44 -25.39
CA GLN A 222 3.48 5.61 -26.21
C GLN A 222 2.22 5.42 -27.05
N SER A 223 1.58 6.52 -27.41
CA SER A 223 0.44 6.56 -28.33
C SER A 223 0.42 7.88 -29.08
N GLN A 224 -0.07 7.84 -30.32
CA GLN A 224 -0.08 9.00 -31.20
C GLN A 224 -1.17 8.87 -32.26
N LYS A 225 -1.70 10.01 -32.71
CA LYS A 225 -2.75 10.10 -33.73
C LYS A 225 -2.52 11.32 -34.61
N LYS A 226 -2.90 11.19 -35.89
CA LYS A 226 -2.89 12.32 -36.83
C LYS A 226 -3.97 13.34 -36.45
N SER A 227 -3.88 14.53 -37.03
CA SER A 227 -4.86 15.61 -36.85
C SER A 227 -6.31 15.10 -37.03
N LYS A 228 -7.22 15.53 -36.15
CA LYS A 228 -8.64 15.14 -36.09
C LYS A 228 -8.91 13.69 -35.65
N GLN A 229 -7.87 12.89 -35.43
CA GLN A 229 -7.99 11.47 -35.05
C GLN A 229 -7.58 11.19 -33.60
N GLY A 230 -7.15 12.21 -32.87
CA GLY A 230 -6.92 12.11 -31.43
C GLY A 230 -8.22 12.08 -30.63
N PRO A 231 -8.11 11.99 -29.29
CA PRO A 231 -6.88 12.18 -28.54
C PRO A 231 -6.00 10.92 -28.43
N SER A 232 -4.74 11.14 -28.09
CA SER A 232 -3.76 10.07 -27.88
C SER A 232 -3.62 9.75 -26.40
N PHE A 233 -3.61 8.46 -26.07
CA PHE A 233 -3.66 7.96 -24.68
C PHE A 233 -2.50 7.03 -24.36
N ALA A 234 -1.82 7.28 -23.24
CA ALA A 234 -0.84 6.37 -22.67
C ALA A 234 -1.16 6.12 -21.18
N SER A 235 -1.02 4.88 -20.73
CA SER A 235 -1.10 4.51 -19.32
C SER A 235 -0.11 3.39 -19.03
N ALA A 236 0.55 3.48 -17.87
CA ALA A 236 1.50 2.47 -17.42
C ALA A 236 1.47 2.37 -15.89
N PHE A 237 1.55 1.13 -15.39
CA PHE A 237 1.91 0.85 -14.01
C PHE A 237 3.42 0.87 -13.93
N VAL A 238 3.96 1.96 -13.39
CA VAL A 238 5.39 2.10 -13.20
C VAL A 238 5.69 1.69 -11.77
N PRO A 239 6.59 0.72 -11.54
CA PRO A 239 6.88 0.30 -10.19
C PRO A 239 7.61 1.40 -9.43
N PHE A 240 6.95 2.05 -8.46
CA PHE A 240 7.55 3.01 -7.56
C PHE A 240 7.38 2.56 -6.09
N GLY A 241 8.33 2.89 -5.22
CA GLY A 241 8.22 2.66 -3.78
C GLY A 241 8.83 1.35 -3.27
N PRO A 242 8.89 1.18 -1.94
CA PRO A 242 9.73 0.20 -1.30
C PRO A 242 9.13 -1.19 -1.25
N SER A 243 9.61 -2.08 -2.11
CA SER A 243 9.74 -3.49 -1.72
C SER A 243 10.47 -3.55 -0.37
N ALA A 244 10.28 -4.61 0.42
CA ALA A 244 10.96 -4.89 1.70
C ALA A 244 12.51 -4.87 1.65
N THR A 245 13.06 -4.44 0.52
CA THR A 245 14.45 -4.22 0.13
C THR A 245 14.87 -2.74 0.14
N VAL A 246 13.99 -1.76 0.40
CA VAL A 246 14.41 -0.34 0.26
C VAL A 246 15.36 0.12 1.34
N GLY A 247 16.43 0.79 0.90
CA GLY A 247 17.52 1.21 1.76
C GLY A 247 18.32 0.03 2.32
N GLU A 248 18.00 -1.22 1.94
CA GLU A 248 18.74 -2.41 2.32
C GLU A 248 19.93 -2.63 1.40
N TYR A 249 21.10 -2.70 2.02
CA TYR A 249 22.35 -3.03 1.36
C TYR A 249 22.99 -4.22 2.06
N ILE A 250 23.60 -5.09 1.28
CA ILE A 250 24.53 -6.10 1.80
C ILE A 250 25.92 -5.55 1.56
N VAL A 251 26.63 -5.26 2.65
CA VAL A 251 28.03 -4.83 2.61
C VAL A 251 28.87 -6.06 2.90
N THR A 252 29.75 -6.43 1.98
CA THR A 252 30.69 -7.54 2.19
C THR A 252 32.10 -6.98 2.30
N THR A 253 32.75 -7.20 3.43
CA THR A 253 34.16 -6.83 3.64
C THR A 253 35.06 -8.03 3.46
N HIS A 254 36.21 -7.82 2.81
CA HIS A 254 37.30 -8.78 2.72
C HIS A 254 38.51 -8.25 3.49
N THR A 255 38.83 -8.92 4.58
CA THR A 255 40.06 -8.62 5.34
C THR A 255 41.22 -9.35 4.67
N GLY A 256 42.33 -8.65 4.42
CA GLY A 256 43.46 -9.26 3.73
C GLY A 256 44.09 -10.40 4.51
N ASN A 257 44.81 -11.26 3.80
CA ASN A 257 45.55 -12.37 4.41
C ASN A 257 47.03 -12.01 4.61
N VAL A 258 47.28 -10.81 5.14
CA VAL A 258 48.61 -10.39 5.60
C VAL A 258 48.67 -10.52 7.12
N LYS A 259 49.87 -10.67 7.66
CA LYS A 259 50.08 -10.78 9.10
C LYS A 259 49.43 -9.57 9.80
N ASP A 260 48.72 -9.83 10.90
CA ASP A 260 48.08 -8.81 11.75
C ASP A 260 46.97 -7.99 11.07
N ALA A 261 46.35 -8.54 10.00
CA ALA A 261 45.29 -7.85 9.25
C ALA A 261 43.95 -7.73 9.98
N SER A 262 43.71 -8.50 11.05
CA SER A 262 42.44 -8.55 11.78
C SER A 262 42.19 -7.29 12.62
N THR A 263 40.94 -6.91 12.82
CA THR A 263 40.58 -5.86 13.81
C THR A 263 39.46 -6.31 14.73
N ASN A 264 39.46 -5.78 15.95
CA ASN A 264 38.40 -5.92 16.94
C ASN A 264 37.70 -4.57 17.22
N ALA A 265 38.19 -3.47 16.63
CA ALA A 265 37.59 -2.15 16.70
C ALA A 265 36.21 -2.13 16.02
N LYS A 266 35.39 -1.12 16.34
CA LYS A 266 34.09 -0.99 15.67
C LYS A 266 34.30 -0.36 14.30
N VAL A 267 33.69 -0.97 13.29
CA VAL A 267 33.75 -0.52 11.90
C VAL A 267 32.42 0.10 11.53
N TYR A 268 32.49 1.24 10.86
CA TYR A 268 31.37 2.07 10.45
C TYR A 268 31.42 2.34 8.95
N ILE A 269 30.26 2.41 8.32
CA ILE A 269 30.13 2.79 6.92
C ILE A 269 29.13 3.93 6.75
N LYS A 270 29.46 4.86 5.87
CA LYS A 270 28.59 5.95 5.42
C LYS A 270 28.64 6.04 3.90
N PHE A 271 27.49 6.19 3.26
CA PHE A 271 27.38 6.40 1.83
C PHE A 271 27.09 7.86 1.51
N THR A 272 27.58 8.30 0.36
CA THR A 272 27.16 9.51 -0.32
C THR A 272 26.61 9.08 -1.67
N GLY A 273 25.31 9.19 -1.84
CA GLY A 273 24.64 8.80 -3.07
C GLY A 273 24.04 9.98 -3.82
N ALA A 274 23.44 9.68 -4.97
CA ALA A 274 22.82 10.67 -5.83
C ALA A 274 21.69 11.48 -5.17
N ASN A 275 21.02 10.92 -4.16
CA ASN A 275 19.90 11.53 -3.45
C ASN A 275 20.29 12.06 -2.05
N GLY A 276 21.58 12.04 -1.69
CA GLY A 276 22.08 12.55 -0.42
C GLY A 276 22.99 11.57 0.33
N ASP A 277 23.42 11.99 1.52
CA ASP A 277 24.26 11.21 2.42
C ASP A 277 23.42 10.27 3.30
N SER A 278 23.93 9.07 3.58
CA SER A 278 23.36 8.21 4.62
C SER A 278 23.76 8.66 6.02
N ARG A 279 23.04 8.14 7.02
CA ARG A 279 23.59 8.00 8.38
C ARG A 279 24.80 7.08 8.37
N GLU A 280 25.69 7.23 9.35
CA GLU A 280 26.78 6.26 9.58
C GLU A 280 26.19 5.02 10.29
N VAL A 281 26.57 3.82 9.85
CA VAL A 281 26.04 2.54 10.36
C VAL A 281 27.19 1.63 10.81
N GLU A 282 27.06 1.03 11.99
CA GLU A 282 28.03 0.04 12.52
C GLU A 282 27.88 -1.29 11.78
N LEU A 283 28.98 -1.83 11.27
CA LEU A 283 29.06 -3.17 10.69
C LEU A 283 29.35 -4.18 11.80
N SER A 284 28.29 -4.81 12.32
CA SER A 284 28.38 -5.80 13.39
C SER A 284 27.63 -7.09 13.04
N LYS A 285 28.06 -8.21 13.62
CA LYS A 285 27.48 -9.53 13.36
C LYS A 285 27.29 -10.29 14.67
N ALA A 286 26.04 -10.60 15.02
CA ALA A 286 25.73 -11.31 16.26
C ALA A 286 26.26 -12.75 16.20
N GLY A 287 26.87 -13.22 17.29
CA GLY A 287 27.33 -14.61 17.44
C GLY A 287 28.60 -14.98 16.65
N SER A 288 29.28 -14.02 16.01
CA SER A 288 30.58 -14.25 15.36
C SER A 288 31.47 -13.02 15.52
N VAL A 289 32.79 -13.21 15.46
CA VAL A 289 33.76 -12.11 15.49
C VAL A 289 34.11 -11.75 14.04
N PRO A 290 33.61 -10.63 13.48
CA PRO A 290 33.91 -10.23 12.10
C PRO A 290 35.35 -9.71 11.95
N PHE A 291 35.74 -9.43 10.70
CA PHE A 291 37.00 -8.77 10.32
C PHE A 291 38.27 -9.52 10.70
N GLN A 292 38.22 -10.85 10.60
CA GLN A 292 39.39 -11.72 10.86
C GLN A 292 40.29 -11.82 9.62
N GLN A 293 41.60 -11.97 9.82
CA GLN A 293 42.61 -12.12 8.76
C GLN A 293 42.19 -13.19 7.74
N GLY A 294 42.20 -12.83 6.46
CA GLY A 294 41.76 -13.68 5.35
C GLY A 294 40.24 -13.96 5.31
N GLY A 295 39.49 -13.40 6.24
CA GLY A 295 38.05 -13.58 6.40
C GLY A 295 37.22 -12.71 5.46
N THR A 296 36.00 -13.17 5.22
CA THR A 296 34.97 -12.47 4.45
C THR A 296 33.69 -12.41 5.28
N ASP A 297 33.18 -11.20 5.48
CA ASP A 297 32.01 -10.95 6.31
C ASP A 297 30.98 -10.14 5.54
N ALA A 298 29.71 -10.57 5.58
CA ALA A 298 28.59 -9.88 4.98
C ALA A 298 27.67 -9.30 6.07
N PHE A 299 27.30 -8.04 5.89
CA PHE A 299 26.48 -7.27 6.82
C PHE A 299 25.25 -6.76 6.11
N ARG A 300 24.08 -7.03 6.69
CA ARG A 300 22.82 -6.43 6.27
C ARG A 300 22.68 -5.08 6.96
N ILE A 301 22.57 -4.01 6.19
CA ILE A 301 22.42 -2.66 6.72
C ILE A 301 21.24 -1.92 6.07
N HIS A 302 20.64 -1.02 6.83
CA HIS A 302 19.57 -0.15 6.35
C HIS A 302 19.97 1.32 6.48
N VAL A 303 20.14 2.00 5.34
CA VAL A 303 20.71 3.35 5.25
C VAL A 303 19.76 4.38 4.59
N GLY A 304 18.52 3.98 4.31
CA GLY A 304 17.53 4.82 3.63
C GLY A 304 17.82 5.00 2.14
N GLU A 305 17.11 5.91 1.48
CA GLU A 305 17.20 6.10 0.03
C GLU A 305 18.28 7.12 -0.36
N ILE A 306 19.47 6.60 -0.67
CA ILE A 306 20.62 7.41 -1.07
C ILE A 306 20.79 7.52 -2.60
N GLY A 307 19.99 6.80 -3.39
CA GLY A 307 20.16 6.73 -4.85
C GLY A 307 21.41 5.95 -5.26
N ASP A 308 21.92 6.19 -6.48
CA ASP A 308 23.16 5.58 -6.96
C ASP A 308 24.34 6.01 -6.05
N ILE A 309 25.09 5.03 -5.52
CA ILE A 309 26.25 5.30 -4.66
C ILE A 309 27.31 6.04 -5.48
N ARG A 310 27.65 7.27 -5.09
CA ARG A 310 28.72 8.08 -5.69
C ARG A 310 30.04 7.83 -4.99
N SER A 311 30.01 7.80 -3.67
CA SER A 311 31.15 7.43 -2.84
C SER A 311 30.69 6.73 -1.56
N LEU A 312 31.61 6.00 -0.94
CA LEU A 312 31.40 5.49 0.40
C LEU A 312 32.61 5.82 1.27
N ARG A 313 32.37 5.97 2.56
CA ARG A 313 33.39 6.13 3.58
C ARG A 313 33.27 4.97 4.54
N ILE A 314 34.34 4.21 4.68
CA ILE A 314 34.47 3.18 5.73
C ILE A 314 35.46 3.69 6.76
N ARG A 315 35.12 3.58 8.04
CA ARG A 315 35.87 4.13 9.17
C ARG A 315 35.93 3.13 10.32
N GLN A 316 37.00 3.17 11.10
CA GLN A 316 37.04 2.52 12.41
C GLN A 316 37.19 3.53 13.55
N ASP A 317 36.89 3.09 14.77
CA ASP A 317 36.87 3.96 15.97
C ASP A 317 38.08 3.82 16.91
N ASN A 318 39.05 2.95 16.59
CA ASN A 318 40.25 2.73 17.39
C ASN A 318 39.99 2.26 18.83
N SER A 319 38.79 1.77 19.15
CA SER A 319 38.33 1.58 20.53
C SER A 319 38.95 0.40 21.29
N LYS A 320 39.79 -0.42 20.66
CA LYS A 320 40.30 -1.69 21.21
C LYS A 320 41.78 -1.94 20.89
N VAL A 321 42.36 -2.93 21.58
CA VAL A 321 43.78 -3.33 21.46
C VAL A 321 44.04 -3.93 20.08
N ASN A 322 45.08 -3.45 19.38
CA ASN A 322 45.42 -3.76 17.97
C ASN A 322 44.31 -3.37 16.96
N PRO A 323 44.02 -2.08 16.82
CA PRO A 323 42.96 -1.58 15.97
C PRO A 323 43.33 -1.56 14.48
N SER A 324 44.58 -1.84 14.11
CA SER A 324 45.00 -1.86 12.71
C SER A 324 44.17 -2.88 11.92
N TRP A 325 43.55 -2.44 10.83
CA TRP A 325 42.76 -3.30 9.96
C TRP A 325 43.26 -3.21 8.53
N PHE A 326 43.64 -4.33 7.92
CA PHE A 326 43.96 -4.35 6.49
C PHE A 326 42.70 -4.74 5.70
N LEU A 327 42.03 -3.73 5.15
CA LEU A 327 40.88 -3.92 4.26
C LEU A 327 41.40 -4.15 2.84
N ALA A 328 41.25 -5.38 2.35
CA ALA A 328 41.66 -5.73 0.99
C ALA A 328 40.64 -5.25 -0.04
N ALA A 329 39.36 -5.56 0.18
CA ALA A 329 38.27 -5.20 -0.74
C ALA A 329 36.92 -5.09 -0.02
N LEU A 330 35.96 -4.42 -0.67
CA LEU A 330 34.60 -4.25 -0.20
C LEU A 330 33.62 -4.43 -1.37
N SER A 331 32.54 -5.18 -1.18
CA SER A 331 31.36 -5.17 -2.05
C SER A 331 30.17 -4.53 -1.35
N VAL A 332 29.31 -3.88 -2.12
CA VAL A 332 28.05 -3.33 -1.64
C VAL A 332 26.96 -3.71 -2.64
N LYS A 333 26.04 -4.58 -2.25
CA LYS A 333 24.89 -4.96 -3.07
C LYS A 333 23.66 -4.17 -2.64
N ASP A 334 23.13 -3.38 -3.57
CA ASP A 334 21.80 -2.79 -3.42
C ASP A 334 20.76 -3.90 -3.65
N VAL A 335 20.07 -4.31 -2.59
CA VAL A 335 19.14 -5.44 -2.61
C VAL A 335 17.90 -5.13 -3.48
N ARG A 336 17.60 -3.85 -3.71
CA ARG A 336 16.44 -3.41 -4.52
C ARG A 336 16.62 -3.69 -6.00
N VAL A 337 17.78 -3.28 -6.52
CA VAL A 337 18.10 -3.31 -7.95
C VAL A 337 19.06 -4.46 -8.30
N GLY A 338 19.52 -5.21 -7.30
CA GLY A 338 20.48 -6.30 -7.46
C GLY A 338 21.87 -5.84 -7.92
N LYS A 339 22.15 -4.53 -7.83
CA LYS A 339 23.39 -3.91 -8.32
C LYS A 339 24.48 -4.02 -7.25
N THR A 340 25.61 -4.62 -7.61
CA THR A 340 26.77 -4.74 -6.73
C THR A 340 27.85 -3.74 -7.13
N TYR A 341 28.32 -2.96 -6.16
CA TYR A 341 29.45 -2.04 -6.29
C TYR A 341 30.67 -2.70 -5.67
N MET A 342 31.76 -2.80 -6.43
CA MET A 342 33.02 -3.40 -5.97
C MET A 342 34.08 -2.32 -5.80
N TYR A 343 34.81 -2.42 -4.68
CA TYR A 343 35.90 -1.51 -4.36
C TYR A 343 37.12 -2.31 -3.92
N LEU A 344 38.22 -2.14 -4.66
CA LEU A 344 39.54 -2.58 -4.23
C LEU A 344 40.13 -1.50 -3.33
N VAL A 345 40.55 -1.87 -2.12
CA VAL A 345 40.99 -0.90 -1.09
C VAL A 345 42.49 -1.04 -0.84
N GLU A 346 42.98 -2.24 -0.50
CA GLU A 346 44.38 -2.57 -0.22
C GLU A 346 45.10 -1.58 0.72
N GLN A 347 44.43 -1.15 1.78
CA GLN A 347 44.96 -0.15 2.71
C GLN A 347 44.81 -0.58 4.15
N TRP A 348 45.83 -0.22 4.95
CA TRP A 348 45.76 -0.27 6.40
C TRP A 348 44.93 0.90 6.91
N LEU A 349 43.83 0.59 7.57
CA LEU A 349 43.09 1.52 8.42
C LEU A 349 43.73 1.45 9.81
N GLN A 350 44.50 2.45 10.20
CA GLN A 350 45.23 2.47 11.47
C GLN A 350 45.53 3.90 11.94
N ASP A 351 45.75 4.05 13.24
CA ASP A 351 46.22 5.30 13.84
C ASP A 351 47.73 5.51 13.55
N GLY A 352 48.14 6.75 13.32
CA GLY A 352 49.47 7.11 12.80
C GLY A 352 50.65 6.91 13.77
N ASN A 353 50.42 6.41 14.99
CA ASN A 353 51.39 6.43 16.08
C ASN A 353 52.24 5.15 16.28
N ASN A 354 52.20 4.17 15.37
CA ASN A 354 53.03 2.96 15.51
C ASN A 354 54.25 2.97 14.55
N ASN A 355 55.43 3.06 15.15
CA ASN A 355 56.75 3.13 14.54
C ASN A 355 57.12 1.91 13.66
N GLY A 356 57.66 2.19 12.45
CA GLY A 356 58.72 1.39 11.85
C GLY A 356 58.44 0.66 10.52
N GLY A 357 58.40 1.40 9.40
CA GLY A 357 58.92 0.90 8.11
C GLY A 357 57.92 0.60 6.98
N LYS A 358 57.93 1.50 5.98
CA LYS A 358 57.44 1.41 4.59
C LYS A 358 55.93 1.59 4.32
N GLN A 359 55.61 2.81 3.86
CA GLN A 359 54.46 3.23 3.03
C GLN A 359 53.09 2.63 3.40
N ALA A 360 52.51 3.07 4.52
CA ALA A 360 51.08 2.94 4.77
C ALA A 360 50.47 4.35 4.85
N VAL A 361 49.43 4.62 4.06
CA VAL A 361 48.62 5.83 4.19
C VAL A 361 47.86 5.70 5.51
N SER A 362 48.29 6.43 6.55
CA SER A 362 47.71 6.38 7.90
C SER A 362 46.38 7.13 7.93
N THR A 363 45.27 6.40 7.90
CA THR A 363 43.94 6.99 8.10
C THR A 363 43.00 6.02 8.79
N LEU A 364 42.20 6.52 9.74
CA LEU A 364 41.12 5.74 10.36
C LEU A 364 39.89 5.62 9.46
N ALA A 365 39.87 6.32 8.32
CA ALA A 365 38.79 6.25 7.34
C ALA A 365 39.31 6.32 5.89
N VAL A 366 38.73 5.52 5.01
CA VAL A 366 38.98 5.62 3.56
C VAL A 366 37.70 6.02 2.86
N THR A 367 37.78 7.05 2.02
CA THR A 367 36.69 7.46 1.12
C THR A 367 36.97 6.94 -0.28
N LEU A 368 36.04 6.14 -0.80
CA LEU A 368 36.13 5.49 -2.10
C LEU A 368 35.20 6.23 -3.07
N ASN A 369 35.77 7.01 -3.99
CA ASN A 369 35.05 7.96 -4.85
C ASN A 369 34.61 7.40 -6.21
N GLN A 370 35.07 6.21 -6.60
CA GLN A 370 34.74 5.53 -7.86
C GLN A 370 34.78 4.01 -7.63
N PRO A 371 33.72 3.23 -7.97
CA PRO A 371 33.83 1.78 -8.02
C PRO A 371 34.84 1.38 -9.11
N SER A 372 35.64 0.34 -8.89
CA SER A 372 36.59 -0.15 -9.89
C SER A 372 35.82 -0.69 -11.09
N SER A 373 35.67 0.12 -12.14
CA SER A 373 35.03 -0.17 -13.44
C SER A 373 33.61 -0.74 -13.41
N LEU A 374 32.64 0.12 -13.74
CA LEU A 374 31.31 -0.16 -14.28
C LEU A 374 31.11 -1.54 -14.91
N LEU A 375 30.33 -2.41 -14.26
CA LEU A 375 29.53 -3.43 -14.94
C LEU A 375 28.22 -3.60 -14.16
N SER A 376 27.10 -3.13 -14.73
CA SER A 376 25.80 -3.65 -14.31
C SER A 376 25.75 -5.16 -14.64
N ASN A 377 24.94 -5.92 -13.92
CA ASN A 377 24.74 -7.36 -14.19
C ASN A 377 24.43 -7.61 -15.67
N GLU A 378 23.75 -6.69 -16.34
CA GLU A 378 23.40 -6.79 -17.76
C GLU A 378 24.61 -6.68 -18.70
N ILE A 379 25.58 -5.79 -18.44
CA ILE A 379 26.77 -5.67 -19.29
C ILE A 379 27.70 -6.88 -19.11
N GLN A 380 27.90 -7.35 -17.87
CA GLN A 380 28.69 -8.56 -17.62
C GLN A 380 27.99 -9.81 -18.16
N HIS A 381 26.66 -9.91 -18.02
CA HIS A 381 25.87 -10.99 -18.61
C HIS A 381 25.94 -10.98 -20.14
N ASN A 382 25.82 -9.81 -20.77
CA ASN A 382 25.90 -9.67 -22.23
C ASN A 382 27.31 -9.93 -22.77
N LEU A 383 28.36 -9.54 -22.03
CA LEU A 383 29.74 -9.87 -22.36
C LEU A 383 30.04 -11.36 -22.19
N ASN A 384 29.54 -12.00 -21.12
CA ASN A 384 29.67 -13.45 -20.92
C ASN A 384 28.91 -14.23 -22.00
N LYS A 385 27.71 -13.77 -22.36
CA LYS A 385 26.91 -14.32 -23.46
C LYS A 385 27.61 -14.14 -24.81
N TRP A 386 28.21 -12.97 -25.06
CA TRP A 386 29.03 -12.71 -26.24
C TRP A 386 30.24 -13.66 -26.31
N CYS A 387 30.90 -13.93 -25.18
CA CYS A 387 31.99 -14.89 -25.09
C CYS A 387 31.56 -16.32 -25.42
N VAL A 388 30.45 -16.80 -24.84
CA VAL A 388 29.89 -18.14 -25.09
C VAL A 388 29.45 -18.29 -26.55
N THR A 389 28.95 -17.22 -27.17
CA THR A 389 28.42 -17.27 -28.55
C THR A 389 29.53 -17.22 -29.60
N ASN A 390 30.66 -16.56 -29.34
CA ASN A 390 31.68 -16.27 -30.36
C ASN A 390 32.96 -17.12 -30.24
N ILE A 391 33.13 -17.90 -29.17
CA ILE A 391 34.28 -18.81 -29.02
C ILE A 391 33.82 -20.24 -29.28
N LYS A 392 34.23 -20.79 -30.42
CA LYS A 392 33.96 -22.19 -30.77
C LYS A 392 34.66 -23.13 -29.78
N ASN A 393 33.91 -24.12 -29.28
CA ASN A 393 34.36 -25.18 -28.36
C ASN A 393 34.67 -24.77 -26.90
N ALA A 394 34.16 -23.62 -26.44
CA ALA A 394 34.21 -23.30 -25.01
C ALA A 394 32.90 -23.70 -24.32
N GLY A 395 32.98 -24.45 -23.21
CA GLY A 395 31.81 -24.79 -22.39
C GLY A 395 31.01 -23.56 -21.93
N SER A 396 29.79 -23.80 -21.42
CA SER A 396 28.76 -22.79 -21.12
C SER A 396 29.09 -21.71 -20.07
N ASN A 397 30.34 -21.63 -19.58
CA ASN A 397 30.73 -20.79 -18.45
C ASN A 397 31.90 -19.81 -18.75
N LEU A 398 31.99 -19.24 -19.95
CA LEU A 398 33.02 -18.23 -20.22
C LEU A 398 32.76 -16.89 -19.47
N ILE A 399 33.80 -16.32 -18.86
CA ILE A 399 33.78 -15.00 -18.21
C ILE A 399 34.60 -14.01 -19.02
N ALA A 400 34.03 -12.84 -19.31
CA ALA A 400 34.72 -11.72 -19.96
C ALA A 400 35.45 -10.85 -18.93
N LEU A 401 36.76 -10.63 -19.13
CA LEU A 401 37.60 -9.76 -18.30
C LEU A 401 38.25 -8.66 -19.13
N PHE A 402 38.43 -7.49 -18.53
CA PHE A 402 39.09 -6.34 -19.14
C PHE A 402 40.62 -6.46 -19.01
N ASP A 403 41.34 -6.57 -20.13
CA ASP A 403 42.79 -6.74 -20.14
C ASP A 403 43.49 -5.37 -20.16
N ARG A 404 44.17 -5.02 -19.06
CA ARG A 404 45.01 -3.83 -18.95
C ARG A 404 46.43 -4.15 -19.44
N GLY A 405 46.72 -3.86 -20.71
CA GLY A 405 48.07 -3.96 -21.26
C GLY A 405 49.00 -2.85 -20.75
N LYS A 406 50.33 -3.03 -20.92
CA LYS A 406 51.39 -2.10 -20.44
C LYS A 406 51.36 -0.68 -21.07
N LYS A 407 50.48 -0.42 -22.06
CA LYS A 407 50.26 0.92 -22.66
C LYS A 407 48.76 1.15 -22.85
N VAL A 408 48.33 2.38 -22.61
CA VAL A 408 46.93 2.85 -22.68
C VAL A 408 46.27 2.60 -24.06
N SER A 409 47.05 2.45 -25.13
CA SER A 409 46.55 2.20 -26.49
C SER A 409 46.21 0.74 -26.82
N LYS A 410 46.33 -0.21 -25.87
CA LYS A 410 46.09 -1.65 -26.11
C LYS A 410 45.06 -2.29 -25.17
N PHE A 411 44.03 -1.56 -24.75
CA PHE A 411 42.91 -2.16 -24.01
C PHE A 411 42.08 -3.09 -24.91
N LYS A 412 41.88 -4.35 -24.50
CA LYS A 412 40.99 -5.31 -25.19
C LYS A 412 40.24 -6.19 -24.20
N TRP A 413 39.00 -6.54 -24.52
CA TRP A 413 38.22 -7.55 -23.81
C TRP A 413 38.67 -8.95 -24.22
N ARG A 414 38.81 -9.87 -23.26
CA ARG A 414 39.12 -11.30 -23.50
C ARG A 414 38.20 -12.20 -22.69
N CYS A 415 37.90 -13.39 -23.23
CA CYS A 415 37.03 -14.38 -22.64
C CYS A 415 37.84 -15.57 -22.11
N TYR A 416 37.48 -16.08 -20.93
CA TYR A 416 38.20 -17.15 -20.25
C TYR A 416 37.23 -18.23 -19.77
N SER A 417 37.61 -19.52 -19.86
CA SER A 417 36.85 -20.58 -19.19
C SER A 417 37.20 -20.64 -17.70
N PRO A 418 36.29 -21.08 -16.82
CA PRO A 418 36.56 -21.18 -15.39
C PRO A 418 37.69 -22.16 -15.11
N ASP A 419 37.77 -23.23 -15.92
CA ASP A 419 38.80 -24.27 -15.80
C ASP A 419 40.18 -23.79 -16.32
N ALA A 420 40.21 -22.95 -17.36
CA ALA A 420 41.45 -22.32 -17.84
C ALA A 420 42.01 -21.30 -16.83
N LEU A 421 41.20 -20.78 -15.91
CA LEU A 421 41.65 -19.90 -14.82
C LEU A 421 42.31 -20.67 -13.67
N VAL A 422 42.26 -22.00 -13.66
CA VAL A 422 42.96 -22.86 -12.69
C VAL A 422 44.23 -23.48 -13.28
N ALA A 423 44.36 -23.55 -14.61
CA ALA A 423 45.36 -24.40 -15.29
C ALA A 423 46.71 -23.74 -15.64
N GLU A 424 46.91 -22.43 -15.51
CA GLU A 424 48.25 -21.82 -15.70
C GLU A 424 49.04 -21.76 -14.39
N GLN A 425 49.47 -22.94 -13.91
CA GLN A 425 50.50 -23.07 -12.88
C GLN A 425 51.91 -22.68 -13.41
N THR A 426 52.07 -22.45 -14.71
CA THR A 426 53.38 -22.32 -15.37
C THR A 426 53.80 -20.91 -15.78
N ALA A 427 52.98 -19.88 -15.56
CA ALA A 427 53.37 -18.47 -15.73
C ALA A 427 53.70 -17.76 -14.40
N TYR A 428 53.72 -18.52 -13.29
CA TYR A 428 53.92 -18.03 -11.92
C TYR A 428 55.35 -17.54 -11.64
N ASP A 429 56.34 -17.96 -12.44
CA ASP A 429 57.75 -17.76 -12.10
C ASP A 429 58.40 -16.48 -12.66
N THR A 430 57.73 -15.70 -13.53
CA THR A 430 58.36 -14.48 -14.11
C THR A 430 57.91 -13.15 -13.49
N ALA A 431 56.98 -13.15 -12.52
CA ALA A 431 56.46 -11.92 -11.89
C ALA A 431 57.00 -11.64 -10.48
N LYS A 432 58.19 -12.14 -10.15
CA LYS A 432 58.97 -11.69 -8.99
C LYS A 432 59.38 -10.22 -9.19
N LYS A 433 58.62 -9.27 -8.59
CA LYS A 433 59.06 -7.95 -8.03
C LYS A 433 57.93 -6.92 -7.77
N ASN A 434 56.69 -7.33 -7.48
CA ASN A 434 55.74 -6.39 -6.88
C ASN A 434 54.75 -7.11 -5.93
N PRO A 435 54.84 -6.91 -4.60
CA PRO A 435 53.97 -7.58 -3.62
C PRO A 435 52.49 -7.18 -3.70
N ASN A 436 52.17 -6.07 -4.38
CA ASN A 436 50.82 -5.49 -4.45
C ASN A 436 50.11 -5.79 -5.79
N TYR A 437 50.35 -6.96 -6.37
CA TYR A 437 49.69 -7.35 -7.62
C TYR A 437 48.80 -8.56 -7.39
N TYR A 438 47.58 -8.33 -6.92
CA TYR A 438 46.53 -9.32 -7.08
C TYR A 438 46.33 -9.56 -8.59
N THR A 439 46.78 -10.72 -9.05
CA THR A 439 46.54 -11.21 -10.41
C THR A 439 45.03 -11.30 -10.66
N ARG A 440 44.59 -11.30 -11.93
CA ARG A 440 43.16 -11.40 -12.30
C ARG A 440 42.42 -12.55 -11.61
N GLN A 441 43.14 -13.63 -11.26
CA GLN A 441 42.64 -14.74 -10.46
C GLN A 441 42.22 -14.34 -9.04
N ALA A 442 42.97 -13.45 -8.38
CA ALA A 442 42.66 -13.03 -7.02
C ALA A 442 41.44 -12.11 -6.94
N LEU A 443 41.26 -11.19 -7.91
CA LEU A 443 40.04 -10.38 -7.98
C LEU A 443 38.80 -11.25 -8.26
N ALA A 444 38.94 -12.24 -9.14
CA ALA A 444 37.88 -13.23 -9.42
C ALA A 444 37.58 -14.11 -8.21
N LYS A 445 38.60 -14.52 -7.45
CA LYS A 445 38.45 -15.29 -6.21
C LYS A 445 37.72 -14.48 -5.15
N VAL A 446 38.11 -13.21 -4.95
CA VAL A 446 37.44 -12.27 -4.05
C VAL A 446 35.97 -12.09 -4.46
N TYR A 447 35.70 -11.84 -5.74
CA TYR A 447 34.34 -11.74 -6.28
C TYR A 447 33.50 -12.99 -6.01
N LEU A 448 34.01 -14.19 -6.34
CA LEU A 448 33.31 -15.46 -6.11
C LEU A 448 33.06 -15.73 -4.61
N THR A 449 34.01 -15.39 -3.74
CA THR A 449 33.82 -15.50 -2.29
C THR A 449 32.81 -14.50 -1.76
N ALA A 450 32.78 -13.27 -2.31
CA ALA A 450 31.79 -12.25 -1.97
C ALA A 450 30.39 -12.72 -2.38
N THR A 451 30.21 -13.23 -3.60
CA THR A 451 28.91 -13.72 -4.08
C THR A 451 28.37 -14.85 -3.21
N LYS A 452 29.21 -15.80 -2.78
CA LYS A 452 28.79 -16.87 -1.87
C LYS A 452 28.36 -16.35 -0.49
N ALA A 453 29.08 -15.37 0.05
CA ALA A 453 28.74 -14.74 1.32
C ALA A 453 27.46 -13.89 1.21
N GLU A 454 27.27 -13.20 0.09
CA GLU A 454 26.04 -12.48 -0.25
C GLU A 454 24.84 -13.43 -0.38
N ASP A 455 25.00 -14.57 -1.06
CA ASP A 455 23.94 -15.58 -1.21
C ASP A 455 23.55 -16.23 0.12
N GLN A 456 24.53 -16.45 1.02
CA GLN A 456 24.26 -16.95 2.35
C GLN A 456 23.51 -15.92 3.21
N ALA A 457 23.88 -14.64 3.11
CA ALA A 457 23.14 -13.55 3.76
C ALA A 457 21.71 -13.39 3.17
N LEU A 458 21.54 -13.58 1.87
CA LEU A 458 20.22 -13.57 1.21
C LEU A 458 19.35 -14.78 1.61
N LYS A 459 19.92 -15.97 1.82
CA LYS A 459 19.19 -17.13 2.35
C LYS A 459 18.71 -16.92 3.79
N SER A 460 19.47 -16.21 4.62
CA SER A 460 18.98 -15.82 5.96
C SER A 460 17.80 -14.83 5.91
N ILE A 461 17.66 -14.04 4.84
CA ILE A 461 16.51 -13.14 4.62
C ILE A 461 15.24 -13.95 4.29
N GLU A 462 15.35 -15.08 3.57
CA GLU A 462 14.20 -15.96 3.30
C GLU A 462 13.75 -16.73 4.54
N ALA A 463 14.68 -17.05 5.44
CA ALA A 463 14.39 -17.74 6.70
C ALA A 463 13.60 -16.88 7.71
N ASP A 464 13.53 -15.56 7.54
CA ASP A 464 12.81 -14.60 8.42
C ASP A 464 11.33 -14.34 8.02
N LYS A 465 10.80 -15.07 7.03
CA LYS A 465 9.39 -14.94 6.62
C LYS A 465 8.43 -15.44 7.72
N ALA A 466 7.37 -14.69 7.99
CA ALA A 466 6.30 -15.10 8.90
C ALA A 466 5.74 -16.48 8.49
N GLU A 467 5.53 -17.37 9.45
CA GLU A 467 4.97 -18.71 9.21
C GLU A 467 3.55 -18.75 9.76
N HIS A 468 2.58 -19.02 8.89
CA HIS A 468 1.16 -19.08 9.22
C HIS A 468 0.74 -20.47 9.70
N GLY A 469 -0.14 -20.53 10.70
CA GLY A 469 -0.76 -21.77 11.18
C GLY A 469 -0.79 -21.93 12.70
N VAL A 470 -1.01 -23.17 13.12
CA VAL A 470 -1.14 -23.62 14.52
C VAL A 470 -0.21 -24.81 14.73
N VAL A 471 0.48 -24.84 15.87
CA VAL A 471 1.27 -26.01 16.31
C VAL A 471 0.41 -26.84 17.26
N VAL A 472 0.31 -28.13 17.02
CA VAL A 472 -0.37 -29.10 17.89
C VAL A 472 0.66 -30.05 18.47
N GLU A 473 0.57 -30.30 19.77
CA GLU A 473 1.44 -31.19 20.53
C GLU A 473 0.56 -32.23 21.22
N TYR A 474 0.77 -33.52 20.90
CA TYR A 474 0.02 -34.63 21.48
C TYR A 474 0.85 -35.35 22.55
N PHE A 475 0.17 -35.79 23.61
CA PHE A 475 0.73 -36.50 24.74
C PHE A 475 -0.10 -37.78 24.97
N THR A 476 0.42 -38.93 24.56
CA THR A 476 -0.27 -40.22 24.61
C THR A 476 -0.14 -40.86 25.99
N ASP A 477 -0.99 -41.86 26.25
CA ASP A 477 -0.98 -42.69 27.47
C ASP A 477 -1.31 -41.88 28.73
N ILE A 478 -2.25 -40.95 28.63
CA ILE A 478 -2.76 -40.14 29.74
C ILE A 478 -4.20 -40.56 30.03
N PRO A 479 -4.45 -41.37 31.07
CA PRO A 479 -5.81 -41.79 31.43
C PRO A 479 -6.61 -40.68 32.11
N GLY A 480 -7.94 -40.85 32.11
CA GLY A 480 -8.91 -39.93 32.73
C GLY A 480 -9.43 -38.84 31.78
N LEU A 481 -10.52 -38.19 32.18
CA LEU A 481 -11.30 -37.27 31.33
C LEU A 481 -10.85 -35.80 31.43
N GLU A 482 -10.28 -35.39 32.56
CA GLU A 482 -10.08 -33.97 32.86
C GLU A 482 -8.79 -33.39 32.25
N VAL A 483 -8.83 -32.14 31.76
CA VAL A 483 -7.60 -31.39 31.35
C VAL A 483 -6.55 -31.36 32.47
N ALA A 484 -6.99 -31.41 33.73
CA ALA A 484 -6.10 -31.53 34.89
C ALA A 484 -5.13 -32.72 34.75
N LYS A 485 -5.59 -33.87 34.23
CA LYS A 485 -4.77 -35.07 34.00
C LYS A 485 -3.65 -34.83 33.00
N LEU A 486 -3.91 -34.07 31.94
CA LEU A 486 -2.88 -33.61 31.00
C LEU A 486 -1.89 -32.69 31.72
N THR A 487 -2.38 -31.65 32.39
CA THR A 487 -1.50 -30.62 32.99
C THR A 487 -0.67 -31.11 34.19
N SER A 488 -1.12 -32.16 34.89
CA SER A 488 -0.37 -32.79 35.98
C SER A 488 0.56 -33.92 35.50
N ASN A 489 0.46 -34.33 34.24
CA ASN A 489 1.28 -35.43 33.71
C ASN A 489 2.75 -34.97 33.58
N PRO A 490 3.74 -35.78 33.99
CA PRO A 490 5.16 -35.44 33.86
C PRO A 490 5.64 -35.10 32.44
N LYS A 491 4.97 -35.62 31.40
CA LYS A 491 5.26 -35.29 30.00
C LYS A 491 4.91 -33.83 29.67
N TYR A 492 3.86 -33.27 30.28
CA TYR A 492 3.40 -31.91 30.01
C TYR A 492 4.19 -30.88 30.83
N PRO A 493 4.57 -29.70 30.28
CA PRO A 493 4.39 -29.24 28.90
C PRO A 493 5.55 -29.57 27.94
N LYS A 494 6.58 -30.31 28.38
CA LYS A 494 7.93 -30.27 27.77
C LYS A 494 8.26 -31.44 26.86
N ALA A 495 7.54 -32.55 26.95
CA ALA A 495 7.86 -33.79 26.24
C ALA A 495 6.61 -34.36 25.52
N PRO A 496 6.13 -33.70 24.45
CA PRO A 496 5.08 -34.26 23.61
C PRO A 496 5.60 -35.47 22.83
N ASP A 497 4.73 -36.46 22.62
CA ASP A 497 5.02 -37.67 21.83
C ASP A 497 4.94 -37.40 20.32
N GLU A 498 4.08 -36.44 19.90
CA GLU A 498 3.92 -36.04 18.51
C GLU A 498 3.71 -34.51 18.39
N VAL A 499 4.28 -33.90 17.35
CA VAL A 499 4.09 -32.48 17.03
C VAL A 499 3.66 -32.32 15.58
N GLN A 500 2.54 -31.62 15.35
CA GLN A 500 1.96 -31.39 14.04
C GLN A 500 1.75 -29.89 13.79
N LYS A 501 1.84 -29.46 12.52
CA LYS A 501 1.50 -28.09 12.09
C LYS A 501 0.22 -28.12 11.27
N LEU A 502 -0.74 -27.27 11.61
CA LEU A 502 -2.05 -27.18 10.98
C LEU A 502 -2.32 -25.77 10.47
N GLN A 503 -3.19 -25.66 9.46
CA GLN A 503 -3.59 -24.37 8.87
C GLN A 503 -4.87 -23.81 9.50
N THR A 504 -5.61 -24.60 10.26
CA THR A 504 -6.82 -24.22 10.98
C THR A 504 -6.63 -24.49 12.48
N PHE A 505 -7.36 -23.76 13.33
CA PHE A 505 -7.28 -23.91 14.78
C PHE A 505 -8.21 -25.04 15.27
N GLU A 506 -7.95 -26.25 14.79
CA GLU A 506 -8.66 -27.48 15.15
C GLU A 506 -7.71 -28.69 15.07
N THR A 507 -8.05 -29.80 15.72
CA THR A 507 -7.39 -31.10 15.50
C THR A 507 -8.08 -31.89 14.39
N PRO A 508 -7.39 -32.87 13.75
CA PRO A 508 -8.07 -33.95 13.03
C PRO A 508 -9.08 -34.66 13.95
N GLN A 509 -10.08 -35.29 13.34
CA GLN A 509 -11.04 -36.16 14.04
C GLN A 509 -10.49 -37.58 14.17
N ASP A 510 -10.91 -38.26 15.23
CA ASP A 510 -10.65 -39.66 15.56
C ASP A 510 -9.15 -40.04 15.57
N LYS A 511 -8.31 -39.22 16.22
CA LYS A 511 -6.86 -39.43 16.38
C LYS A 511 -6.52 -40.63 17.26
N GLY A 512 -7.32 -40.91 18.29
CA GLY A 512 -7.15 -42.08 19.18
C GLY A 512 -7.77 -41.89 20.56
N ASP A 513 -7.43 -42.75 21.50
CA ASP A 513 -7.95 -42.70 22.88
C ASP A 513 -6.84 -42.36 23.89
N HIS A 514 -7.25 -41.93 25.09
CA HIS A 514 -6.37 -41.70 26.25
C HIS A 514 -5.16 -40.80 25.99
N TYR A 515 -5.37 -39.65 25.36
CA TYR A 515 -4.31 -38.67 25.13
C TYR A 515 -4.71 -37.27 25.61
N GLY A 516 -3.78 -36.34 25.59
CA GLY A 516 -4.07 -34.92 25.64
C GLY A 516 -3.38 -34.16 24.52
N ALA A 517 -3.95 -33.05 24.09
CA ALA A 517 -3.41 -32.19 23.07
C ALA A 517 -3.25 -30.75 23.56
N ARG A 518 -2.20 -30.08 23.09
CA ARG A 518 -2.01 -28.64 23.22
C ARG A 518 -1.85 -28.01 21.85
N LEU A 519 -2.75 -27.07 21.52
CA LEU A 519 -2.69 -26.28 20.30
C LEU A 519 -2.18 -24.87 20.63
N ARG A 520 -1.22 -24.34 19.87
CA ARG A 520 -0.59 -23.02 20.08
C ARG A 520 -0.47 -22.23 18.79
N THR A 521 -0.79 -20.94 18.85
CA THR A 521 -0.62 -20.00 17.73
C THR A 521 -0.58 -18.55 18.21
N TYR A 522 0.13 -17.69 17.50
CA TYR A 522 -0.01 -16.25 17.63
C TYR A 522 -1.18 -15.77 16.77
N PHE A 523 -2.22 -15.26 17.41
CA PHE A 523 -3.29 -14.54 16.75
C PHE A 523 -2.91 -13.07 16.58
N MET A 524 -2.97 -12.58 15.35
CA MET A 524 -2.77 -11.17 15.01
C MET A 524 -4.12 -10.52 14.71
N PRO A 525 -4.70 -9.72 15.62
CA PRO A 525 -6.03 -9.14 15.41
C PRO A 525 -6.03 -8.23 14.16
N PRO A 526 -6.91 -8.47 13.19
CA PRO A 526 -7.01 -7.63 11.98
C PRO A 526 -7.68 -6.27 12.23
N ALA A 527 -8.18 -6.03 13.45
CA ALA A 527 -8.71 -4.76 13.90
C ALA A 527 -8.58 -4.65 15.43
N SER A 528 -8.55 -3.43 15.97
CA SER A 528 -8.74 -3.24 17.41
C SER A 528 -10.22 -3.38 17.75
N GLY A 529 -10.55 -4.01 18.86
CA GLY A 529 -11.93 -4.10 19.33
C GLY A 529 -12.20 -5.33 20.18
N LYS A 530 -13.48 -5.62 20.37
CA LYS A 530 -13.95 -6.74 21.19
C LYS A 530 -14.09 -8.01 20.34
N TYR A 531 -13.41 -9.05 20.78
CA TYR A 531 -13.42 -10.38 20.18
C TYR A 531 -14.17 -11.33 21.10
N THR A 532 -14.92 -12.26 20.53
CA THR A 532 -15.53 -13.37 21.27
C THR A 532 -14.98 -14.67 20.72
N PHE A 533 -14.44 -15.52 21.58
CA PHE A 533 -13.91 -16.82 21.18
C PHE A 533 -14.92 -17.93 21.45
N TYR A 534 -14.80 -19.01 20.69
CA TYR A 534 -15.65 -20.19 20.81
C TYR A 534 -14.81 -21.45 20.90
N ILE A 535 -15.34 -22.47 21.57
CA ILE A 535 -14.72 -23.81 21.60
C ILE A 535 -15.78 -24.90 21.38
N SER A 536 -15.42 -25.90 20.59
CA SER A 536 -16.15 -27.17 20.41
C SER A 536 -15.14 -28.29 20.62
N SER A 537 -15.48 -29.24 21.49
CA SER A 537 -14.59 -30.32 21.91
C SER A 537 -15.40 -31.57 22.24
N ASP A 538 -14.86 -32.76 21.98
CA ASP A 538 -15.53 -34.02 22.36
C ASP A 538 -15.39 -34.32 23.86
N ASP A 539 -14.31 -33.89 24.49
CA ASP A 539 -14.09 -34.02 25.93
C ASP A 539 -13.61 -32.68 26.54
N ASP A 540 -13.13 -32.71 27.79
CA ASP A 540 -12.70 -31.52 28.52
C ASP A 540 -11.67 -30.71 27.73
N SER A 541 -11.91 -29.41 27.69
CA SER A 541 -11.03 -28.48 26.99
C SER A 541 -11.01 -27.11 27.66
N GLN A 542 -9.89 -26.41 27.47
CA GLN A 542 -9.68 -25.07 27.98
C GLN A 542 -9.03 -24.19 26.91
N LEU A 543 -9.45 -22.93 26.79
CA LEU A 543 -8.84 -21.94 25.89
C LEU A 543 -8.23 -20.81 26.70
N PHE A 544 -7.01 -20.41 26.36
CA PHE A 544 -6.25 -19.34 27.00
C PHE A 544 -5.77 -18.30 25.98
N ILE A 545 -5.55 -17.07 26.46
CA ILE A 545 -4.91 -15.97 25.74
C ILE A 545 -3.81 -15.29 26.58
N SER A 546 -2.70 -14.87 25.97
CA SER A 546 -1.61 -14.13 26.64
C SER A 546 -0.86 -13.16 25.70
N MET A 547 -0.15 -12.17 26.25
CA MET A 547 0.77 -11.28 25.53
C MET A 547 2.15 -11.94 25.38
N THR A 548 2.80 -11.78 24.23
CA THR A 548 4.06 -12.47 23.87
C THR A 548 5.26 -12.15 24.74
N ASP A 549 5.26 -10.99 25.41
CA ASP A 549 6.50 -10.44 25.98
C ASP A 549 6.65 -10.65 27.50
N SER A 550 5.64 -11.20 28.19
CA SER A 550 5.68 -11.53 29.65
C SER A 550 4.30 -11.83 30.30
N GLY A 551 3.21 -11.93 29.54
CA GLY A 551 1.86 -11.99 30.14
C GLY A 551 1.52 -13.35 30.76
N THR A 552 0.94 -13.36 31.96
CA THR A 552 0.27 -14.54 32.54
C THR A 552 -0.92 -14.93 31.65
N PRO A 553 -1.06 -16.22 31.23
CA PRO A 553 -2.20 -16.68 30.45
C PRO A 553 -3.53 -16.50 31.18
N VAL A 554 -4.52 -15.93 30.47
CA VAL A 554 -5.90 -15.74 30.95
C VAL A 554 -6.78 -16.82 30.34
N LYS A 555 -7.48 -17.59 31.17
CA LYS A 555 -8.46 -18.59 30.72
C LYS A 555 -9.72 -17.89 30.18
N LEU A 556 -10.04 -18.14 28.92
CA LEU A 556 -11.20 -17.59 28.23
C LEU A 556 -12.42 -18.52 28.30
N LEU A 557 -12.19 -19.82 28.16
CA LEU A 557 -13.22 -20.85 28.09
C LEU A 557 -12.77 -22.14 28.78
N GLU A 558 -13.76 -22.89 29.25
CA GLU A 558 -13.60 -24.22 29.85
C GLU A 558 -14.86 -25.05 29.58
N LEU A 559 -14.69 -26.19 28.92
CA LEU A 559 -15.67 -27.27 28.89
C LEU A 559 -15.21 -28.31 29.90
N TYR A 560 -16.04 -28.56 30.91
CA TYR A 560 -15.78 -29.47 32.02
C TYR A 560 -16.92 -30.48 32.14
N HIS A 561 -16.58 -31.76 32.07
CA HIS A 561 -17.47 -32.92 31.88
C HIS A 561 -18.53 -32.67 30.80
N MET A 562 -18.08 -32.16 29.64
CA MET A 562 -18.99 -31.78 28.55
C MET A 562 -18.36 -32.04 27.17
N ALA A 563 -19.01 -32.94 26.44
CA ALA A 563 -18.79 -33.20 25.02
C ALA A 563 -19.66 -32.34 24.11
N THR A 564 -19.22 -32.08 22.89
CA THR A 564 -19.98 -31.47 21.79
C THR A 564 -19.71 -32.27 20.53
N GLY A 565 -20.65 -32.35 19.58
CA GLY A 565 -20.34 -32.94 18.26
C GLY A 565 -19.28 -32.12 17.51
N TYR A 566 -18.66 -32.70 16.48
CA TYR A 566 -17.65 -32.02 15.66
C TYR A 566 -18.17 -30.68 15.12
N GLN A 567 -17.46 -29.60 15.46
CA GLN A 567 -17.82 -28.22 15.15
C GLN A 567 -19.28 -27.86 15.52
N GLN A 568 -19.83 -28.46 16.59
CA GLN A 568 -21.10 -28.08 17.16
C GLN A 568 -20.88 -26.93 18.15
N TRP A 569 -21.33 -25.73 17.81
CA TRP A 569 -21.02 -24.50 18.56
C TRP A 569 -22.14 -24.01 19.49
N ASP A 570 -23.26 -24.74 19.54
CA ASP A 570 -24.53 -24.29 20.10
C ASP A 570 -25.16 -25.26 21.11
N LYS A 571 -24.46 -26.33 21.50
CA LYS A 571 -24.95 -27.29 22.51
C LYS A 571 -25.16 -26.63 23.87
N ASP A 572 -24.20 -25.80 24.29
CA ASP A 572 -24.35 -24.88 25.42
C ASP A 572 -23.58 -23.59 25.12
N VAL A 573 -24.28 -22.63 24.52
CA VAL A 573 -23.72 -21.34 24.12
C VAL A 573 -23.04 -20.62 25.29
N LYS A 574 -23.51 -20.79 26.53
CA LYS A 574 -22.91 -20.12 27.70
C LYS A 574 -21.54 -20.69 28.06
N LYS A 575 -21.35 -22.00 27.89
CA LYS A 575 -20.07 -22.68 28.14
C LYS A 575 -19.13 -22.63 26.92
N GLN A 576 -19.67 -22.58 25.72
CA GLN A 576 -18.92 -22.59 24.46
C GLN A 576 -18.52 -21.20 23.94
N THR A 577 -18.92 -20.12 24.62
CA THR A 577 -18.69 -18.73 24.18
C THR A 577 -18.01 -17.91 25.26
N SER A 578 -16.86 -17.28 24.94
CA SER A 578 -16.11 -16.48 25.90
C SER A 578 -16.84 -15.18 26.23
N LYS A 579 -16.43 -14.51 27.31
CA LYS A 579 -16.69 -13.06 27.43
C LYS A 579 -15.97 -12.30 26.31
N GLU A 580 -16.43 -11.09 26.02
CA GLU A 580 -15.74 -10.21 25.09
C GLU A 580 -14.33 -9.88 25.61
N VAL A 581 -13.33 -10.08 24.77
CA VAL A 581 -11.91 -9.79 25.04
C VAL A 581 -11.50 -8.62 24.14
N GLU A 582 -10.97 -7.55 24.73
CA GLU A 582 -10.50 -6.40 23.97
C GLU A 582 -9.07 -6.61 23.49
N LEU A 583 -8.89 -6.63 22.17
CA LEU A 583 -7.60 -6.85 21.51
C LEU A 583 -7.23 -5.65 20.64
N LYS A 584 -5.93 -5.42 20.46
CA LYS A 584 -5.39 -4.33 19.64
C LYS A 584 -4.91 -4.82 18.27
N PHE A 585 -5.22 -4.07 17.22
CA PHE A 585 -4.72 -4.30 15.87
C PHE A 585 -3.20 -4.44 15.87
N GLY A 586 -2.68 -5.43 15.14
CA GLY A 586 -1.25 -5.60 14.93
C GLY A 586 -0.45 -5.99 16.18
N THR A 587 -1.10 -6.20 17.32
CA THR A 587 -0.47 -6.72 18.54
C THR A 587 -0.62 -8.24 18.56
N PRO A 588 0.46 -9.03 18.63
CA PRO A 588 0.35 -10.48 18.67
C PRO A 588 -0.14 -10.96 20.04
N TYR A 589 -1.11 -11.88 20.04
CA TYR A 589 -1.60 -12.56 21.24
C TYR A 589 -1.41 -14.07 21.08
N MET A 590 -0.78 -14.73 22.04
CA MET A 590 -0.66 -16.18 22.04
C MET A 590 -1.97 -16.81 22.50
N LEU A 591 -2.59 -17.59 21.62
CA LEU A 591 -3.74 -18.43 21.93
C LEU A 591 -3.26 -19.86 22.22
N THR A 592 -3.83 -20.48 23.25
CA THR A 592 -3.52 -21.87 23.62
C THR A 592 -4.79 -22.63 23.95
N ALA A 593 -5.07 -23.71 23.23
CA ALA A 593 -6.15 -24.65 23.58
C ALA A 593 -5.55 -25.92 24.17
N LEU A 594 -6.12 -26.39 25.28
CA LEU A 594 -5.84 -27.68 25.89
C LEU A 594 -7.06 -28.57 25.69
N PHE A 595 -6.81 -29.84 25.38
CA PHE A 595 -7.83 -30.84 25.15
C PHE A 595 -7.37 -32.15 25.79
N LYS A 596 -8.27 -32.83 26.48
CA LYS A 596 -8.04 -34.17 27.03
C LYS A 596 -9.06 -35.11 26.42
N GLU A 597 -8.58 -36.21 25.84
CA GLU A 597 -9.41 -37.24 25.23
C GLU A 597 -9.37 -38.52 26.06
N HIS A 598 -10.52 -39.14 26.31
CA HIS A 598 -10.60 -40.41 27.01
C HIS A 598 -10.91 -41.59 26.09
N GLU A 599 -12.14 -41.74 25.62
CA GLU A 599 -12.59 -42.84 24.77
C GLU A 599 -13.66 -42.34 23.79
N GLY A 600 -13.55 -42.71 22.52
CA GLY A 600 -14.63 -42.51 21.54
C GLY A 600 -14.23 -41.66 20.35
N LYS A 601 -15.05 -40.66 20.02
CA LYS A 601 -14.71 -39.71 18.95
C LYS A 601 -13.83 -38.63 19.56
N ASP A 602 -12.99 -38.00 18.76
CA ASP A 602 -12.18 -36.91 19.28
C ASP A 602 -12.15 -35.71 18.34
N HIS A 603 -12.18 -34.52 18.94
CA HIS A 603 -11.90 -33.26 18.27
C HIS A 603 -11.78 -32.14 19.29
N VAL A 604 -11.02 -31.11 18.91
CA VAL A 604 -11.17 -29.77 19.46
C VAL A 604 -11.08 -28.74 18.34
N SER A 605 -11.93 -27.73 18.35
CA SER A 605 -11.98 -26.64 17.38
C SER A 605 -12.18 -25.30 18.08
N VAL A 606 -11.42 -24.29 17.66
CA VAL A 606 -11.53 -22.92 18.19
C VAL A 606 -12.05 -21.98 17.11
N GLY A 607 -13.05 -21.19 17.47
CA GLY A 607 -13.64 -20.16 16.62
C GLY A 607 -13.47 -18.75 17.18
N VAL A 608 -13.71 -17.75 16.34
CA VAL A 608 -13.67 -16.33 16.72
C VAL A 608 -14.82 -15.56 16.09
N LYS A 609 -15.38 -14.61 16.82
CA LYS A 609 -16.20 -13.51 16.31
C LYS A 609 -15.37 -12.24 16.38
N TYR A 610 -15.19 -11.62 15.22
CA TYR A 610 -14.47 -10.37 15.04
C TYR A 610 -15.29 -9.18 15.55
N PRO A 611 -14.64 -8.03 15.84
CA PRO A 611 -15.33 -6.78 16.17
C PRO A 611 -16.31 -6.30 15.08
N SER A 612 -16.09 -6.71 13.83
CA SER A 612 -17.00 -6.48 12.70
C SER A 612 -18.31 -7.25 12.79
N GLY A 613 -18.37 -8.27 13.66
CA GLY A 613 -19.48 -9.23 13.74
C GLY A 613 -19.27 -10.49 12.90
N ASP A 614 -18.26 -10.50 12.02
CA ASP A 614 -17.91 -11.70 11.25
C ASP A 614 -17.53 -12.84 12.19
N VAL A 615 -17.99 -14.05 11.89
CA VAL A 615 -17.71 -15.25 12.69
C VAL A 615 -16.96 -16.25 11.84
N GLU A 616 -15.88 -16.80 12.40
CA GLU A 616 -15.02 -17.78 11.76
C GLU A 616 -14.86 -18.97 12.71
N LYS A 617 -15.35 -20.13 12.29
CA LYS A 617 -15.51 -21.34 13.08
C LYS A 617 -15.25 -22.56 12.18
N PRO A 618 -14.05 -23.17 12.19
CA PRO A 618 -12.87 -22.84 12.99
C PRO A 618 -12.04 -21.68 12.42
N MET A 619 -11.16 -21.08 13.22
CA MET A 619 -10.23 -20.03 12.77
C MET A 619 -9.25 -20.56 11.71
N THR A 620 -9.08 -19.82 10.60
CA THR A 620 -8.15 -20.17 9.52
C THR A 620 -6.82 -19.42 9.62
N GLY A 621 -5.79 -19.97 8.98
CA GLY A 621 -4.39 -19.53 9.04
C GLY A 621 -4.12 -18.07 8.64
N LYS A 622 -5.11 -17.35 8.10
CA LYS A 622 -4.99 -15.97 7.63
C LYS A 622 -4.42 -15.01 8.68
N TYR A 623 -4.80 -15.18 9.94
CA TYR A 623 -4.37 -14.34 11.07
C TYR A 623 -3.68 -15.13 12.19
N LEU A 624 -3.37 -16.41 11.93
CA LEU A 624 -2.73 -17.31 12.86
C LEU A 624 -1.28 -17.54 12.43
N TYR A 625 -0.35 -17.43 13.37
CA TYR A 625 1.08 -17.55 13.10
C TYR A 625 1.73 -18.56 14.03
N ILE A 626 2.50 -19.47 13.46
CA ILE A 626 3.48 -20.29 14.19
C ILE A 626 4.68 -19.43 14.55
N ARG A 627 5.06 -18.53 13.63
CA ARG A 627 6.18 -17.60 13.78
C ARG A 627 5.81 -16.22 13.24
N LEU A 628 5.91 -15.21 14.11
CA LEU A 628 5.64 -13.82 13.78
C LEU A 628 6.68 -13.25 12.80
N PRO A 629 6.32 -12.24 11.97
CA PRO A 629 7.29 -11.50 11.18
C PRO A 629 8.31 -10.80 12.08
N ALA A 630 9.58 -10.76 11.67
CA ALA A 630 10.61 -10.04 12.40
C ALA A 630 10.31 -8.53 12.43
N THR A 631 10.08 -7.97 13.62
CA THR A 631 9.99 -6.52 13.81
C THR A 631 11.38 -5.89 13.65
N PRO A 632 11.53 -4.76 12.94
CA PRO A 632 12.78 -3.99 12.95
C PRO A 632 13.11 -3.62 14.40
N LYS A 633 14.24 -4.08 14.92
CA LYS A 633 14.74 -3.59 16.22
C LYS A 633 15.09 -2.12 16.05
N GLU A 634 14.32 -1.23 16.68
CA GLU A 634 14.78 0.13 16.94
C GLU A 634 16.03 0.03 17.83
N ASP A 635 17.17 0.44 17.29
CA ASP A 635 18.38 0.67 18.09
C ASP A 635 18.09 1.79 19.08
N LYS A 636 17.89 1.40 20.35
CA LYS A 636 17.84 2.34 21.47
C LYS A 636 19.11 3.20 21.45
N PRO A 637 19.01 4.54 21.47
CA PRO A 637 20.17 5.38 21.69
C PRO A 637 20.81 5.06 23.06
N ALA A 638 22.12 4.86 23.06
CA ALA A 638 22.91 4.59 24.25
C ALA A 638 22.84 5.75 25.26
N THR A 639 22.59 5.37 26.51
CA THR A 639 22.41 6.18 27.72
C THR A 639 23.64 6.95 28.20
N LYS A 640 23.42 8.02 28.99
CA LYS A 640 24.15 8.27 30.26
C LYS A 640 23.27 9.03 31.30
N PRO A 641 23.59 8.98 32.62
CA PRO A 641 22.64 8.50 33.64
C PRO A 641 22.39 9.43 34.86
N ALA A 642 21.31 9.06 35.57
CA ALA A 642 20.99 9.19 37.01
C ALA A 642 20.64 10.58 37.61
N THR A 643 19.43 10.68 38.19
CA THR A 643 19.20 10.39 39.64
C THR A 643 17.72 10.40 40.02
N GLY A 644 17.26 9.31 40.68
CA GLY A 644 16.09 9.20 41.58
C GLY A 644 14.69 9.31 40.92
N SER A 645 13.71 8.44 41.10
CA SER A 645 13.46 7.33 42.01
C SER A 645 12.17 6.64 41.53
N LEU A 646 12.05 5.32 41.67
CA LEU A 646 10.79 4.55 41.63
C LEU A 646 10.77 3.69 42.91
N PRO A 647 9.62 3.20 43.43
CA PRO A 647 8.32 3.09 42.75
C PRO A 647 7.07 3.44 43.59
N ALA A 648 5.96 3.74 42.90
CA ALA A 648 4.63 3.27 43.30
C ALA A 648 3.77 3.13 42.04
N GLY A 649 3.29 1.91 41.74
CA GLY A 649 2.08 1.75 40.92
C GLY A 649 0.84 1.79 41.82
N PRO A 650 -0.39 1.54 41.33
CA PRO A 650 -0.92 1.62 39.97
C PRO A 650 -1.92 2.79 39.82
N GLY A 651 -2.09 3.31 38.60
CA GLY A 651 -3.24 4.15 38.20
C GLY A 651 -2.94 5.65 38.09
N GLU A 652 -3.01 6.18 36.86
CA GLU A 652 -4.17 6.97 36.43
C GLU A 652 -4.11 7.27 34.93
N LEU A 653 -5.29 7.20 34.31
CA LEU A 653 -5.54 7.50 32.91
C LEU A 653 -5.20 8.96 32.62
N LYS A 654 -4.38 9.23 31.60
CA LYS A 654 -4.32 10.58 31.03
C LYS A 654 -5.60 10.86 30.24
N VAL A 655 -6.35 11.85 30.72
CA VAL A 655 -7.67 12.30 30.26
C VAL A 655 -7.69 12.58 28.75
N GLN A 656 -8.59 11.90 28.02
CA GLN A 656 -9.07 12.32 26.70
C GLN A 656 -10.43 13.01 26.89
N VAL A 657 -10.40 14.35 26.90
CA VAL A 657 -11.50 15.35 26.88
C VAL A 657 -12.80 14.97 27.62
N VAL A 658 -13.02 15.60 28.78
CA VAL A 658 -14.35 15.63 29.44
C VAL A 658 -15.20 16.72 28.78
N ILE A 659 -16.33 16.34 28.18
CA ILE A 659 -17.27 17.26 27.51
C ILE A 659 -18.42 17.60 28.48
N ASN A 660 -18.66 18.88 28.74
CA ASN A 660 -19.71 19.37 29.63
C ASN A 660 -21.02 19.62 28.87
N TRP A 661 -21.97 18.70 28.99
CA TRP A 661 -23.24 18.77 28.29
C TRP A 661 -24.28 19.61 29.03
N LYS A 662 -24.86 20.59 28.35
CA LYS A 662 -26.10 21.27 28.75
C LYS A 662 -27.30 20.52 28.19
N VAL A 663 -28.26 20.19 29.05
CA VAL A 663 -29.53 19.58 28.63
C VAL A 663 -30.45 20.65 28.02
N ILE A 664 -31.05 20.35 26.87
CA ILE A 664 -32.08 21.17 26.25
C ILE A 664 -33.44 20.47 26.44
N PRO A 665 -34.48 21.17 26.96
CA PRO A 665 -35.81 20.60 27.08
C PRO A 665 -36.37 20.17 25.72
N GLY A 666 -36.89 18.95 25.65
CA GLY A 666 -37.48 18.37 24.45
C GLY A 666 -37.06 16.92 24.24
N SER A 667 -37.62 16.29 23.22
CA SER A 667 -37.25 14.95 22.79
C SER A 667 -37.21 14.87 21.28
N LEU A 668 -36.07 14.48 20.71
CA LEU A 668 -35.87 14.37 19.27
C LEU A 668 -35.36 12.97 18.89
N ALA A 669 -35.47 12.64 17.61
CA ALA A 669 -34.87 11.47 16.97
C ALA A 669 -33.68 11.86 16.07
N GLU A 670 -33.73 13.05 15.47
CA GLU A 670 -32.68 13.60 14.59
C GLU A 670 -32.52 15.09 14.89
N ILE A 671 -31.28 15.59 14.84
CA ILE A 671 -30.96 17.01 15.05
C ILE A 671 -29.98 17.49 13.98
N LYS A 672 -30.18 18.72 13.52
CA LYS A 672 -29.27 19.44 12.63
C LYS A 672 -29.09 20.87 13.09
N ALA A 673 -27.84 21.21 13.35
CA ALA A 673 -27.39 22.55 13.68
C ALA A 673 -26.94 23.27 12.40
N GLY A 674 -27.29 24.54 12.28
CA GLY A 674 -26.78 25.48 11.30
C GLY A 674 -26.06 26.64 11.99
N ALA A 675 -25.72 27.67 11.22
CA ALA A 675 -24.97 28.81 11.74
C ALA A 675 -25.78 29.62 12.78
N LYS A 676 -25.08 30.34 13.67
CA LYS A 676 -25.68 31.34 14.60
C LYS A 676 -26.82 30.81 15.48
N ASP A 677 -26.58 29.70 16.19
CA ASP A 677 -27.55 29.07 17.12
C ASP A 677 -28.86 28.57 16.47
N VAL A 678 -28.90 28.42 15.15
CA VAL A 678 -30.03 27.78 14.46
C VAL A 678 -29.91 26.26 14.60
N ALA A 679 -30.97 25.61 15.05
CA ALA A 679 -31.06 24.16 15.09
C ALA A 679 -32.48 23.71 14.79
N TRP A 680 -32.60 22.64 14.03
CA TRP A 680 -33.86 21.99 13.70
C TRP A 680 -33.75 20.51 13.99
N GLY A 681 -34.88 19.87 14.21
CA GLY A 681 -34.90 18.44 14.43
C GLY A 681 -36.28 17.86 14.20
N ARG A 682 -36.35 16.55 14.21
CA ARG A 682 -37.62 15.82 14.23
C ARG A 682 -37.67 14.88 15.42
N ASP A 683 -38.86 14.59 15.90
CA ASP A 683 -39.07 13.56 16.92
C ASP A 683 -39.30 12.16 16.32
N GLY A 684 -39.51 11.17 17.18
CA GLY A 684 -39.76 9.78 16.76
C GLY A 684 -41.10 9.55 16.05
N GLN A 685 -41.94 10.59 15.94
CA GLN A 685 -43.22 10.56 15.22
C GLN A 685 -43.14 11.35 13.90
N ASP A 686 -41.93 11.74 13.48
CA ASP A 686 -41.64 12.50 12.27
C ASP A 686 -42.24 13.92 12.28
N ARG A 687 -42.46 14.49 13.47
CA ARG A 687 -42.88 15.88 13.68
C ARG A 687 -41.66 16.79 13.76
N VAL A 688 -41.73 17.96 13.13
CA VAL A 688 -40.60 18.90 13.03
C VAL A 688 -40.63 19.96 14.14
N TYR A 689 -39.44 20.28 14.65
CA TYR A 689 -39.21 21.32 15.63
C TYR A 689 -38.06 22.23 15.20
N ALA A 690 -38.16 23.50 15.53
CA ALA A 690 -37.10 24.49 15.35
C ALA A 690 -36.71 25.07 16.72
N ILE A 691 -35.44 25.40 16.91
CA ILE A 691 -35.01 26.08 18.12
C ILE A 691 -35.45 27.56 18.08
N VAL A 692 -36.19 27.97 19.10
CA VAL A 692 -36.67 29.33 19.31
C VAL A 692 -36.36 29.70 20.75
N ASN A 693 -35.60 30.77 20.96
CA ASN A 693 -35.18 31.22 22.31
C ASN A 693 -34.57 30.10 23.17
N GLY A 694 -33.77 29.22 22.56
CA GLY A 694 -33.09 28.10 23.23
C GLY A 694 -33.97 26.89 23.57
N LYS A 695 -35.20 26.81 23.04
CA LYS A 695 -36.11 25.67 23.19
C LYS A 695 -36.60 25.18 21.84
N PHE A 696 -36.80 23.86 21.70
CA PHE A 696 -37.40 23.30 20.49
C PHE A 696 -38.92 23.51 20.50
N GLU A 697 -39.40 24.32 19.56
CA GLU A 697 -40.82 24.58 19.35
C GLU A 697 -41.35 23.81 18.14
N TYR A 698 -42.56 23.29 18.26
CA TYR A 698 -43.22 22.55 17.20
C TYR A 698 -43.49 23.46 15.99
N VAL A 699 -43.14 22.98 14.80
CA VAL A 699 -43.48 23.61 13.53
C VAL A 699 -44.75 22.94 13.02
N ALA A 700 -45.87 23.65 13.11
CA ALA A 700 -47.17 23.11 12.75
C ALA A 700 -47.24 22.73 11.27
N ASP A 701 -47.14 21.43 10.98
CA ASP A 701 -47.37 20.82 9.67
C ASP A 701 -47.91 19.40 9.87
N ALA A 702 -48.85 18.98 9.03
CA ALA A 702 -49.37 17.62 8.99
C ALA A 702 -48.44 16.64 8.27
N ARG A 703 -47.45 17.13 7.51
CA ARG A 703 -46.47 16.30 6.81
C ARG A 703 -45.55 15.59 7.80
N LYS A 704 -45.33 14.29 7.57
CA LYS A 704 -44.31 13.50 8.27
C LYS A 704 -42.96 13.69 7.60
N ILE A 705 -42.00 14.23 8.32
CA ILE A 705 -40.64 14.50 7.82
C ILE A 705 -39.69 13.44 8.36
N ILE A 706 -39.00 12.73 7.47
CA ILE A 706 -38.12 11.60 7.80
C ILE A 706 -36.63 11.98 7.82
N SER A 707 -36.27 13.11 7.23
CA SER A 707 -34.93 13.70 7.32
C SER A 707 -35.00 15.22 7.19
N ILE A 708 -34.23 15.94 7.99
CA ILE A 708 -34.16 17.41 7.99
C ILE A 708 -32.70 17.85 7.99
N SER A 709 -32.38 18.92 7.29
CA SER A 709 -31.04 19.53 7.32
C SER A 709 -31.11 21.05 7.25
N VAL A 710 -30.16 21.68 7.95
CA VAL A 710 -29.99 23.13 8.04
C VAL A 710 -28.66 23.48 7.41
N GLY A 711 -28.63 24.48 6.54
CA GLY A 711 -27.41 25.06 5.98
C GLY A 711 -27.00 26.33 6.74
N GLY A 712 -26.74 27.41 6.01
CA GLY A 712 -26.44 28.71 6.61
C GLY A 712 -27.65 29.32 7.32
N SER A 713 -28.76 29.45 6.59
CA SER A 713 -30.06 29.91 7.13
C SER A 713 -31.26 29.19 6.52
N GLU A 714 -31.01 28.42 5.46
CA GLU A 714 -31.96 27.60 4.74
C GLU A 714 -32.21 26.26 5.43
N VAL A 715 -33.45 25.80 5.35
CA VAL A 715 -33.89 24.52 5.92
C VAL A 715 -34.53 23.68 4.82
N TRP A 716 -34.02 22.46 4.68
CA TRP A 716 -34.48 21.48 3.71
C TRP A 716 -34.92 20.20 4.42
N ALA A 717 -35.86 19.48 3.81
CA ALA A 717 -36.40 18.27 4.39
C ALA A 717 -36.76 17.22 3.34
N VAL A 718 -36.92 15.98 3.79
CA VAL A 718 -37.51 14.87 3.03
C VAL A 718 -38.73 14.36 3.77
N ASP A 719 -39.86 14.30 3.10
CA ASP A 719 -41.09 13.73 3.67
C ASP A 719 -41.14 12.20 3.58
N SER A 720 -42.07 11.56 4.28
CA SER A 720 -42.24 10.10 4.28
C SER A 720 -42.60 9.50 2.91
N LYS A 721 -42.97 10.32 1.92
CA LYS A 721 -43.21 9.90 0.54
C LYS A 721 -41.96 10.04 -0.33
N GLY A 722 -40.86 10.58 0.22
CA GLY A 722 -39.60 10.82 -0.48
C GLY A 722 -39.56 12.13 -1.28
N ASN A 723 -40.50 13.04 -1.05
CA ASN A 723 -40.45 14.37 -1.66
C ASN A 723 -39.44 15.24 -0.93
N VAL A 724 -38.68 16.02 -1.68
CA VAL A 724 -37.75 17.02 -1.13
C VAL A 724 -38.50 18.34 -0.96
N LEU A 725 -38.34 18.96 0.21
CA LEU A 725 -39.02 20.19 0.60
C LEU A 725 -38.02 21.28 0.97
N TYR A 726 -38.39 22.54 0.71
CA TYR A 726 -37.66 23.74 1.13
C TYR A 726 -38.55 24.60 2.02
N ARG A 727 -38.02 25.06 3.16
CA ARG A 727 -38.75 25.89 4.13
C ARG A 727 -38.73 27.36 3.71
N GLU A 728 -39.90 27.94 3.55
CA GLU A 728 -40.11 29.33 3.15
C GLU A 728 -40.22 30.26 4.36
N GLY A 729 -39.90 31.54 4.13
CA GLY A 729 -40.25 32.62 5.06
C GLY A 729 -39.48 32.63 6.38
N ILE A 730 -38.36 31.92 6.49
CA ILE A 730 -37.49 31.99 7.67
C ILE A 730 -36.89 33.40 7.74
N THR A 731 -37.20 34.12 8.82
CA THR A 731 -36.67 35.45 9.10
C THR A 731 -36.33 35.57 10.58
N ALA A 732 -35.63 36.63 10.99
CA ALA A 732 -35.34 36.85 12.40
C ALA A 732 -36.62 36.98 13.27
N SER A 733 -37.69 37.53 12.71
CA SER A 733 -39.01 37.64 13.36
C SER A 733 -39.86 36.37 13.24
N GLU A 734 -39.58 35.53 12.25
CA GLU A 734 -40.29 34.27 12.00
C GLU A 734 -39.27 33.11 11.88
N PRO A 735 -38.64 32.70 13.00
CA PRO A 735 -37.54 31.73 12.99
C PRO A 735 -37.99 30.32 12.57
N LYS A 736 -39.31 30.03 12.64
CA LYS A 736 -39.92 28.78 12.18
C LYS A 736 -40.27 28.79 10.69
N GLY A 737 -40.14 29.94 10.02
CA GLY A 737 -40.65 30.14 8.66
C GLY A 737 -42.17 29.97 8.56
N THR A 738 -42.71 30.11 7.35
CA THR A 738 -44.15 30.17 7.11
C THR A 738 -44.72 28.89 6.50
N SER A 739 -44.06 28.31 5.51
CA SER A 739 -44.59 27.16 4.78
C SER A 739 -43.51 26.29 4.15
N TRP A 740 -43.89 25.11 3.63
CA TRP A 740 -42.99 24.24 2.87
C TRP A 740 -43.34 24.30 1.39
N SER A 741 -42.33 24.49 0.56
CA SER A 741 -42.43 24.33 -0.89
C SER A 741 -41.88 22.97 -1.33
N VAL A 742 -42.61 22.30 -2.21
CA VAL A 742 -42.17 21.02 -2.79
C VAL A 742 -41.20 21.30 -3.93
N ILE A 743 -40.08 20.60 -3.93
CA ILE A 743 -39.04 20.70 -4.97
C ILE A 743 -39.33 19.66 -6.06
N ASP A 744 -38.83 19.91 -7.28
CA ASP A 744 -38.93 18.96 -8.39
C ASP A 744 -38.45 17.56 -7.97
N LYS A 745 -39.18 16.56 -8.46
CA LYS A 745 -38.95 15.15 -8.15
C LYS A 745 -37.54 14.74 -8.57
N ILE A 746 -36.89 13.91 -7.77
CA ILE A 746 -35.61 13.31 -8.16
C ILE A 746 -35.79 12.47 -9.46
N PRO A 747 -34.85 12.53 -10.42
CA PRO A 747 -34.99 11.94 -11.74
C PRO A 747 -34.71 10.43 -11.74
N LEU A 748 -35.41 9.67 -10.90
CA LEU A 748 -35.30 8.22 -10.75
C LEU A 748 -36.69 7.60 -10.66
N GLU A 749 -37.07 6.77 -11.63
CA GLU A 749 -38.45 6.27 -11.77
C GLU A 749 -38.90 5.32 -10.65
N ASN A 750 -37.99 4.72 -9.89
CA ASN A 750 -38.28 3.74 -8.83
C ASN A 750 -37.39 3.92 -7.60
N ASP A 751 -37.02 5.16 -7.30
CA ASP A 751 -36.21 5.48 -6.12
C ASP A 751 -36.75 6.74 -5.44
N ALA A 752 -36.51 6.85 -4.13
CA ALA A 752 -37.03 7.93 -3.31
C ALA A 752 -35.92 8.48 -2.41
N ALA A 753 -35.91 9.78 -2.15
CA ALA A 753 -35.01 10.36 -1.17
C ALA A 753 -35.36 9.82 0.22
N VAL A 754 -34.34 9.49 1.02
CA VAL A 754 -34.50 9.02 2.42
C VAL A 754 -33.67 9.82 3.41
N GLN A 755 -32.65 10.53 2.94
CA GLN A 755 -31.85 11.46 3.73
C GLN A 755 -31.53 12.70 2.91
N ILE A 756 -31.48 13.87 3.55
CA ILE A 756 -30.96 15.11 2.97
C ILE A 756 -29.84 15.67 3.85
N ASP A 757 -28.87 16.31 3.20
CA ASP A 757 -27.80 17.04 3.86
C ASP A 757 -27.55 18.36 3.10
N VAL A 758 -27.36 19.42 3.87
CA VAL A 758 -27.10 20.78 3.40
C VAL A 758 -25.86 21.29 4.12
N SER A 759 -24.84 21.68 3.38
CA SER A 759 -23.66 22.33 3.97
C SER A 759 -23.89 23.82 4.16
N GLY A 760 -23.16 24.50 5.05
CA GLY A 760 -23.28 25.95 5.24
C GLY A 760 -22.84 26.78 4.03
N LYS A 761 -22.27 26.15 3.00
CA LYS A 761 -22.02 26.75 1.67
C LYS A 761 -23.17 26.53 0.67
N GLY A 762 -24.34 26.09 1.13
CA GLY A 762 -25.55 25.91 0.31
C GLY A 762 -25.52 24.70 -0.61
N ARG A 763 -24.63 23.72 -0.39
CA ARG A 763 -24.64 22.47 -1.17
C ARG A 763 -25.75 21.57 -0.64
N VAL A 764 -26.70 21.22 -1.50
CA VAL A 764 -27.83 20.35 -1.15
C VAL A 764 -27.67 18.99 -1.83
N CYS A 765 -27.61 17.92 -1.05
CA CYS A 765 -27.52 16.56 -1.55
C CYS A 765 -28.48 15.63 -0.80
N VAL A 766 -29.00 14.64 -1.51
CA VAL A 766 -29.87 13.59 -0.95
C VAL A 766 -29.24 12.21 -1.14
N VAL A 767 -29.50 11.34 -0.18
CA VAL A 767 -29.29 9.90 -0.31
C VAL A 767 -30.64 9.24 -0.56
N THR A 768 -30.69 8.32 -1.53
CA THR A 768 -31.91 7.60 -1.89
C THR A 768 -32.03 6.25 -1.19
N LYS A 769 -33.20 5.61 -1.28
CA LYS A 769 -33.46 4.27 -0.76
C LYS A 769 -32.48 3.23 -1.32
N ASN A 770 -32.07 3.36 -2.58
CA ASN A 770 -31.04 2.50 -3.20
C ASN A 770 -29.60 3.01 -3.02
N HIS A 771 -29.39 3.87 -2.01
CA HIS A 771 -28.10 4.42 -1.62
C HIS A 771 -27.46 5.34 -2.66
N LEU A 772 -28.17 5.81 -3.69
CA LEU A 772 -27.59 6.77 -4.65
C LEU A 772 -27.50 8.15 -4.02
N ILE A 773 -26.44 8.89 -4.36
CA ILE A 773 -26.29 10.28 -3.95
C ILE A 773 -26.59 11.19 -5.14
N LEU A 774 -27.58 12.07 -4.96
CA LEU A 774 -27.93 13.11 -5.91
C LEU A 774 -27.68 14.46 -5.27
N CYS A 775 -27.02 15.36 -5.99
CA CYS A 775 -26.85 16.73 -5.54
C CYS A 775 -27.63 17.66 -6.46
N ARG A 776 -28.03 18.79 -5.89
CA ARG A 776 -28.81 19.81 -6.57
C ARG A 776 -27.89 20.89 -7.11
N GLY A 777 -28.02 21.19 -8.40
CA GLY A 777 -27.20 22.19 -9.08
C GLY A 777 -27.78 23.60 -8.95
N GLY A 778 -26.90 24.59 -8.83
CA GLY A 778 -27.26 26.02 -8.92
C GLY A 778 -27.89 26.63 -7.67
N VAL A 779 -27.79 25.99 -6.51
CA VAL A 779 -28.26 26.54 -5.24
C VAL A 779 -27.31 27.65 -4.77
N ASN A 780 -27.83 28.87 -4.63
CA ASN A 780 -27.10 30.04 -4.13
C ASN A 780 -28.06 31.08 -3.53
N THR A 781 -27.55 32.22 -3.05
CA THR A 781 -28.36 33.26 -2.39
C THR A 781 -29.40 33.92 -3.31
N LEU A 782 -29.16 33.98 -4.62
CA LEU A 782 -30.09 34.53 -5.62
C LEU A 782 -31.08 33.47 -6.11
N ASN A 783 -30.68 32.21 -6.13
CA ASN A 783 -31.52 31.06 -6.45
C ASN A 783 -31.45 30.00 -5.33
N PRO A 784 -32.16 30.22 -4.21
CA PRO A 784 -32.05 29.37 -3.02
C PRO A 784 -32.56 27.95 -3.26
N LYS A 785 -33.30 27.70 -4.35
CA LYS A 785 -33.84 26.38 -4.70
C LYS A 785 -33.06 25.69 -5.82
N GLY A 786 -32.11 26.34 -6.48
CA GLY A 786 -31.34 25.75 -7.59
C GLY A 786 -32.18 25.40 -8.83
N PHE A 787 -31.57 24.69 -9.78
CA PHE A 787 -32.14 24.40 -11.12
C PHE A 787 -32.53 22.94 -11.34
N GLY A 788 -31.97 21.98 -10.58
CA GLY A 788 -32.30 20.58 -10.76
C GLY A 788 -31.28 19.59 -10.19
N TRP A 789 -31.63 18.30 -10.23
CA TRP A 789 -30.85 17.19 -9.67
C TRP A 789 -29.86 16.57 -10.64
N HIS A 790 -28.72 16.08 -10.13
CA HIS A 790 -27.76 15.30 -10.91
C HIS A 790 -27.12 14.16 -10.10
N THR A 791 -26.86 13.03 -10.76
CA THR A 791 -26.32 11.78 -10.20
C THR A 791 -24.81 11.68 -10.43
N LYS A 792 -24.00 12.24 -9.53
CA LYS A 792 -22.51 12.28 -9.69
C LYS A 792 -21.71 11.93 -8.45
N MET A 793 -22.38 11.62 -7.34
CA MET A 793 -21.72 11.50 -6.04
C MET A 793 -21.55 10.08 -5.54
N GLY A 794 -21.87 9.04 -6.31
CA GLY A 794 -21.65 7.64 -5.92
C GLY A 794 -22.77 7.10 -5.02
N LYS A 795 -22.44 6.12 -4.16
CA LYS A 795 -23.42 5.45 -3.31
C LYS A 795 -23.01 5.34 -1.85
N LEU A 796 -23.87 5.78 -0.93
CA LEU A 796 -23.70 5.69 0.52
C LEU A 796 -25.04 5.47 1.23
N LYS A 797 -25.01 4.94 2.45
CA LYS A 797 -26.18 4.84 3.34
C LYS A 797 -26.49 6.18 4.02
N GLN A 798 -25.44 6.95 4.32
CA GLN A 798 -25.55 8.27 4.93
C GLN A 798 -24.52 9.22 4.32
N LEU A 799 -24.89 10.49 4.18
CA LEU A 799 -24.02 11.57 3.72
C LEU A 799 -24.03 12.74 4.72
N SER A 800 -22.88 13.38 4.91
CA SER A 800 -22.75 14.67 5.58
C SER A 800 -21.60 15.47 4.97
N CYS A 801 -21.88 16.66 4.44
CA CYS A 801 -20.92 17.53 3.79
C CYS A 801 -20.60 18.74 4.66
N GLY A 802 -19.32 18.91 4.99
CA GLY A 802 -18.79 20.06 5.70
C GLY A 802 -17.85 20.91 4.83
N GLY A 803 -17.13 21.82 5.47
CA GLY A 803 -16.34 22.85 4.77
C GLY A 803 -15.13 22.32 3.98
N LEU A 804 -14.59 21.18 4.39
CA LEU A 804 -13.38 20.56 3.83
C LEU A 804 -13.66 19.28 3.00
N GLY A 805 -14.90 18.80 2.99
CA GLY A 805 -15.21 17.52 2.37
C GLY A 805 -16.57 16.96 2.75
N CYS A 806 -16.98 15.95 2.01
CA CYS A 806 -18.12 15.13 2.34
C CYS A 806 -17.67 13.84 2.99
N TRP A 807 -18.38 13.47 4.04
CA TRP A 807 -18.22 12.24 4.79
C TRP A 807 -19.49 11.42 4.68
N GLY A 808 -19.39 10.12 4.90
CA GLY A 808 -20.60 9.32 4.97
C GLY A 808 -20.34 7.87 5.31
N ILE A 809 -21.44 7.14 5.52
CA ILE A 809 -21.41 5.73 5.88
C ILE A 809 -21.66 4.91 4.63
N GLY A 810 -20.78 3.94 4.38
CA GLY A 810 -20.85 3.03 3.25
C GLY A 810 -22.16 2.26 3.22
N GLN A 811 -22.49 1.70 2.05
CA GLN A 811 -23.75 1.00 1.80
C GLN A 811 -24.02 -0.15 2.79
N THR A 812 -22.96 -0.78 3.31
CA THR A 812 -23.03 -1.88 4.28
C THR A 812 -23.10 -1.42 5.75
N GLY A 813 -23.13 -0.10 6.01
CA GLY A 813 -23.60 0.48 7.27
C GLY A 813 -22.57 0.70 8.38
N THR A 814 -21.28 0.51 8.13
CA THR A 814 -20.25 0.57 9.19
C THR A 814 -18.93 1.21 8.77
N ARG A 815 -18.65 1.30 7.47
CA ARG A 815 -17.41 1.89 6.96
C ARG A 815 -17.58 3.38 6.73
N VAL A 816 -16.67 4.17 7.25
CA VAL A 816 -16.62 5.62 7.01
C VAL A 816 -15.93 5.87 5.68
N TRP A 817 -16.54 6.71 4.86
CA TRP A 817 -15.99 7.17 3.60
C TRP A 817 -15.85 8.68 3.64
N PHE A 818 -14.78 9.17 3.03
CA PHE A 818 -14.47 10.58 2.88
C PHE A 818 -14.32 10.89 1.40
N ARG A 819 -14.75 12.07 0.99
CA ARG A 819 -14.55 12.60 -0.35
C ARG A 819 -14.21 14.07 -0.22
N VAL A 820 -13.09 14.50 -0.80
CA VAL A 820 -12.75 15.92 -0.85
C VAL A 820 -13.81 16.70 -1.62
N SER A 821 -14.19 17.85 -1.08
CA SER A 821 -15.24 18.70 -1.64
C SER A 821 -14.61 19.83 -2.44
N LEU A 822 -14.36 19.58 -3.73
CA LEU A 822 -14.13 20.66 -4.70
C LEU A 822 -15.51 21.22 -5.13
N GLU A 823 -15.57 22.49 -5.53
CA GLU A 823 -16.78 23.33 -5.57
C GLU A 823 -17.96 22.80 -6.43
N GLN A 824 -19.13 23.47 -6.32
CA GLN A 824 -20.47 23.08 -6.79
C GLN A 824 -20.58 22.65 -8.29
N THR A 825 -19.54 22.84 -9.10
CA THR A 825 -19.55 22.61 -10.56
C THR A 825 -18.62 21.49 -11.05
N SER A 826 -17.85 20.84 -10.17
CA SER A 826 -16.88 19.80 -10.55
C SER A 826 -17.53 18.45 -10.90
N THR A 827 -17.29 17.95 -12.11
CA THR A 827 -17.82 16.67 -12.63
C THR A 827 -16.76 15.56 -12.70
N SER A 828 -17.12 14.40 -12.12
CA SER A 828 -16.72 13.00 -12.40
C SER A 828 -15.47 12.29 -11.85
N ASP A 829 -14.42 12.91 -11.30
CA ASP A 829 -13.20 12.12 -10.95
C ASP A 829 -12.78 12.05 -9.47
N VAL A 830 -13.50 12.69 -8.54
CA VAL A 830 -13.20 12.55 -7.11
C VAL A 830 -13.87 11.29 -6.56
N LYS A 831 -13.07 10.27 -6.25
CA LYS A 831 -13.56 9.00 -5.67
C LYS A 831 -13.67 9.11 -4.16
N TRP A 832 -14.67 8.42 -3.60
CA TRP A 832 -14.75 8.20 -2.16
C TRP A 832 -13.56 7.37 -1.70
N GLU A 833 -12.87 7.84 -0.67
CA GLU A 833 -11.81 7.15 0.04
C GLU A 833 -12.38 6.51 1.31
N MET A 834 -12.06 5.25 1.56
CA MET A 834 -12.45 4.60 2.82
C MET A 834 -11.50 4.99 3.93
N ILE A 835 -12.06 5.52 5.02
CA ILE A 835 -11.32 5.82 6.25
C ILE A 835 -11.30 4.55 7.11
N LYS A 836 -10.14 3.89 7.16
CA LYS A 836 -10.01 2.49 7.61
C LYS A 836 -9.90 2.32 9.13
N ASP A 837 -9.68 3.39 9.86
CA ASP A 837 -9.29 3.41 11.28
C ASP A 837 -10.48 3.58 12.24
N ALA A 838 -11.73 3.56 11.75
CA ALA A 838 -12.92 3.40 12.60
C ALA A 838 -14.11 2.74 11.88
N VAL A 839 -15.02 2.20 12.71
CA VAL A 839 -16.32 1.69 12.30
C VAL A 839 -17.40 2.51 13.00
N LEU A 840 -18.18 3.27 12.23
CA LEU A 840 -19.18 4.22 12.72
C LEU A 840 -20.53 3.96 12.03
N THR A 841 -21.61 4.17 12.76
CA THR A 841 -23.00 4.13 12.26
C THR A 841 -23.51 5.49 11.82
N THR A 842 -22.87 6.57 12.30
CA THR A 842 -23.12 7.94 11.86
C THR A 842 -21.81 8.72 11.80
N VAL A 843 -21.71 9.58 10.80
CA VAL A 843 -20.64 10.57 10.67
C VAL A 843 -21.23 11.91 10.24
N LYS A 844 -20.78 12.99 10.85
CA LYS A 844 -21.22 14.36 10.58
C LYS A 844 -20.00 15.26 10.46
N ALA A 845 -20.02 16.12 9.45
CA ALA A 845 -18.96 17.08 9.18
C ALA A 845 -19.48 18.50 9.36
N GLY A 846 -18.74 19.32 10.10
CA GLY A 846 -19.01 20.74 10.28
C GLY A 846 -18.39 21.60 9.20
N ASP A 847 -18.92 22.81 9.03
CA ASP A 847 -18.37 23.79 8.09
C ASP A 847 -17.00 24.33 8.50
N ASP A 848 -16.67 24.26 9.80
CA ASP A 848 -15.35 24.56 10.36
C ASP A 848 -14.29 23.47 10.06
N GLY A 849 -14.71 22.35 9.46
CA GLY A 849 -13.85 21.20 9.16
C GLY A 849 -13.78 20.17 10.29
N SER A 850 -14.49 20.38 11.40
CA SER A 850 -14.63 19.36 12.44
C SER A 850 -15.40 18.16 11.91
N VAL A 851 -15.04 16.95 12.37
CA VAL A 851 -15.73 15.73 11.94
C VAL A 851 -15.92 14.83 13.15
N TRP A 852 -17.16 14.43 13.35
CA TRP A 852 -17.59 13.64 14.49
C TRP A 852 -18.39 12.44 14.03
N GLY A 853 -18.43 11.40 14.85
CA GLY A 853 -19.27 10.26 14.55
C GLY A 853 -19.60 9.41 15.74
N ILE A 854 -20.55 8.51 15.52
CA ILE A 854 -21.15 7.64 16.51
C ILE A 854 -20.94 6.20 16.04
N ASN A 855 -20.55 5.31 16.94
CA ASN A 855 -20.52 3.87 16.63
C ASN A 855 -21.83 3.16 16.99
N ALA A 856 -21.93 1.87 16.68
CA ALA A 856 -23.14 1.09 16.94
C ALA A 856 -23.57 1.03 18.42
N ASN A 857 -22.66 1.31 19.36
CA ASN A 857 -22.94 1.35 20.80
C ASN A 857 -23.36 2.74 21.29
N GLY A 858 -23.52 3.72 20.38
CA GLY A 858 -23.84 5.10 20.70
C GLY A 858 -22.65 5.92 21.23
N TYR A 859 -21.42 5.40 21.20
CA TYR A 859 -20.26 6.14 21.67
C TYR A 859 -19.80 7.18 20.64
N LEU A 860 -19.40 8.34 21.16
CA LEU A 860 -18.98 9.50 20.38
C LEU A 860 -17.48 9.47 20.09
N PHE A 861 -17.11 9.81 18.86
CA PHE A 861 -15.74 9.90 18.37
C PHE A 861 -15.52 11.22 17.63
N GLU A 862 -14.33 11.78 17.80
CA GLU A 862 -13.84 12.96 17.09
C GLU A 862 -12.74 12.54 16.12
N ARG A 863 -12.77 13.08 14.90
CA ARG A 863 -11.68 12.91 13.93
C ARG A 863 -10.59 13.93 14.20
N GLN A 864 -9.44 13.46 14.65
CA GLN A 864 -8.29 14.28 14.95
C GLN A 864 -7.46 14.61 13.71
N GLY A 865 -6.86 15.80 13.70
CA GLY A 865 -5.92 16.24 12.66
C GLY A 865 -6.56 16.62 11.32
N VAL A 866 -7.88 16.86 11.29
CA VAL A 866 -8.56 17.37 10.09
C VAL A 866 -8.13 18.82 9.84
N SER A 867 -7.70 19.13 8.62
CA SER A 867 -7.30 20.47 8.21
C SER A 867 -7.36 20.60 6.69
N ALA A 868 -7.22 21.81 6.13
CA ALA A 868 -7.19 21.99 4.67
C ALA A 868 -6.06 21.19 3.98
N ALA A 869 -4.92 20.97 4.66
CA ALA A 869 -3.80 20.17 4.14
C ALA A 869 -3.97 18.66 4.35
N THR A 870 -4.86 18.25 5.25
CA THR A 870 -5.17 16.84 5.56
C THR A 870 -6.68 16.72 5.83
N PRO A 871 -7.53 16.88 4.80
CA PRO A 871 -8.97 17.02 4.99
C PRO A 871 -9.66 15.71 5.43
N GLN A 872 -8.98 14.57 5.28
CA GLN A 872 -9.39 13.29 5.83
C GLN A 872 -8.98 13.08 7.30
N GLY A 873 -8.20 13.98 7.90
CA GLY A 873 -7.65 13.82 9.24
C GLY A 873 -6.73 12.61 9.41
N LYS A 874 -6.30 12.34 10.64
CA LYS A 874 -5.28 11.34 10.97
C LYS A 874 -5.81 10.13 11.72
N SER A 875 -6.70 10.33 12.69
CA SER A 875 -7.20 9.25 13.54
C SER A 875 -8.55 9.59 14.18
N TRP A 876 -9.30 8.57 14.58
CA TRP A 876 -10.48 8.73 15.42
C TRP A 876 -10.12 8.59 16.89
N VAL A 877 -10.58 9.53 17.71
CA VAL A 877 -10.41 9.52 19.16
C VAL A 877 -11.77 9.42 19.82
N ARG A 878 -11.93 8.47 20.75
CA ARG A 878 -13.15 8.32 21.53
C ARG A 878 -13.24 9.41 22.59
N VAL A 879 -14.41 10.01 22.74
CA VAL A 879 -14.68 10.90 23.87
C VAL A 879 -14.91 10.06 25.12
N ALA A 880 -14.09 10.26 26.16
CA ALA A 880 -14.24 9.53 27.41
C ALA A 880 -15.56 9.89 28.12
N LEU A 881 -16.19 8.91 28.77
CA LEU A 881 -17.43 9.10 29.54
C LEU A 881 -18.61 9.68 28.72
N SER A 882 -18.60 9.55 27.39
CA SER A 882 -19.68 10.06 26.53
C SER A 882 -21.00 9.36 26.83
N LYS A 883 -22.11 10.12 26.84
CA LYS A 883 -23.45 9.53 26.80
C LYS A 883 -23.64 8.74 25.49
N GLN A 884 -24.62 7.85 25.46
CA GLN A 884 -24.97 7.09 24.25
C GLN A 884 -25.89 7.92 23.37
N PHE A 885 -25.39 8.31 22.21
CA PHE A 885 -26.08 9.15 21.23
C PHE A 885 -26.60 8.32 20.06
N GLN A 886 -27.75 8.70 19.51
CA GLN A 886 -28.31 8.15 18.26
C GLN A 886 -28.07 9.09 17.07
N ASP A 887 -27.99 10.39 17.32
CA ASP A 887 -27.66 11.39 16.32
C ASP A 887 -26.88 12.55 16.92
N ILE A 888 -26.08 13.21 16.10
CA ILE A 888 -25.29 14.40 16.46
C ILE A 888 -25.33 15.40 15.32
N SER A 889 -25.00 16.65 15.62
CA SER A 889 -24.73 17.68 14.62
C SER A 889 -23.72 18.69 15.17
N ILE A 890 -22.91 19.25 14.28
CA ILE A 890 -21.94 20.28 14.64
C ILE A 890 -22.05 21.48 13.71
N ALA A 891 -22.03 22.68 14.28
CA ALA A 891 -21.95 23.94 13.56
C ALA A 891 -21.29 24.99 14.47
N ASP A 892 -20.42 25.84 13.89
CA ASP A 892 -19.75 26.95 14.59
C ASP A 892 -19.09 26.56 15.93
N GLY A 893 -18.45 25.38 16.01
CA GLY A 893 -17.81 24.86 17.21
C GLY A 893 -18.77 24.33 18.29
N VAL A 894 -20.09 24.33 18.04
CA VAL A 894 -21.10 23.82 18.97
C VAL A 894 -21.53 22.42 18.56
N LEU A 895 -21.42 21.46 19.48
CA LEU A 895 -21.84 20.09 19.28
C LEU A 895 -23.21 19.85 19.93
N PHE A 896 -24.17 19.44 19.12
CA PHE A 896 -25.47 18.95 19.57
C PHE A 896 -25.51 17.42 19.51
N GLY A 897 -26.16 16.80 20.48
CA GLY A 897 -26.35 15.36 20.53
C GLY A 897 -27.75 14.98 21.01
N VAL A 898 -28.34 13.99 20.36
CA VAL A 898 -29.59 13.37 20.77
C VAL A 898 -29.27 11.98 21.30
N ALA A 899 -29.59 11.74 22.57
CA ALA A 899 -29.39 10.43 23.20
C ALA A 899 -30.40 9.40 22.66
N ASN A 900 -30.12 8.12 22.86
CA ASN A 900 -31.04 7.03 22.51
C ASN A 900 -32.42 7.15 23.19
N THR A 901 -32.50 7.89 24.31
CA THR A 901 -33.75 8.19 25.02
C THR A 901 -34.55 9.35 24.41
N GLY A 902 -34.00 10.00 23.39
CA GLY A 902 -34.52 11.24 22.79
C GLY A 902 -34.05 12.53 23.47
N ALA A 903 -33.40 12.44 24.64
CA ALA A 903 -32.91 13.62 25.36
C ALA A 903 -31.86 14.41 24.55
N ILE A 904 -31.98 15.74 24.58
CA ILE A 904 -31.20 16.66 23.76
C ILE A 904 -30.09 17.29 24.60
N TYR A 905 -28.88 17.31 24.06
CA TYR A 905 -27.70 17.86 24.71
C TYR A 905 -26.96 18.82 23.78
N GLN A 906 -26.34 19.83 24.38
CA GLN A 906 -25.49 20.81 23.70
C GLN A 906 -24.18 20.96 24.46
N CYS A 907 -23.06 20.99 23.76
CA CYS A 907 -21.77 21.40 24.29
C CYS A 907 -21.16 22.49 23.40
N LYS A 908 -20.53 23.46 24.04
CA LYS A 908 -19.70 24.47 23.38
C LYS A 908 -18.22 24.10 23.49
#